data_AF-A0A6H9KLS6-F1
#
_entry.id   AF-A0A6H9KLS6-F1
#
_cell.length_a   1.000
_cell.length_b   1.000
_cell.length_c   1.000
_cell.angle_alpha   90.00
_cell.angle_beta   90.00
_cell.angle_gamma   90.00
#
_symmetry.space_group_name_H-M   'P 1'
#
loop_
_entity.id
_entity.type
_entity.pdbx_description
1 polymer ?
#
loop_
_entity_poly.entity_id
_entity_poly.type
_entity_poly.pdbx_seq_one_letter_code
_entity_poly.pdbx_strand_id
1 'polypeptide(L)'
;MNHSKLLSLFFLALFSALTFAQAIADKNLPHYLTEEEKELLKTYQPPISSERGTNPPPTPVRTMAEWEELDGIQITWTQFPSIHRQIVDAAQEEGKVYIVCSDSNQVKNNLTANGIPLTNTVYLEEPFNSIWCRDYGPWTVYSDEVDTMRVVDWIYNRPRPLDDATPVAIANLLNVPIHETTQSPNDLIATGGNFMVDGHGTAFSSNLIVDENPTKTKTDIDGILSNYMGVDRYINMTNLPYDVIHHIDMHIKLLDEETLLVGEYPPGVADGPQIEANLQYIMNNFMTYAGRPYKVIRIPMPPENGQYPNTNGDYRTYTNSVIVNKTVIVPTYETQYDTTALRIYENAMPGYNIVGINCNSIIPLSGAIHCITKEIGVKEPLWISHAKILDGSSTTGYDVSAKIKTQSGVSGASVFWSTDTTQGFTELTMTPTQNDSFYAQIPFQNWGTKIHYYISATSNSGKTISKPLVAPEGHWIFEATGIPPQLGLSTPNGGEIWEAGTTQDIVWVSFNADFINLEYTTNGTDWAEIASNLPTNFGGTYSWTVPNVSSSDCKVRVVYPNDPSISDESDNTFQITFPSITLISPNGNENWEVGSEQEILWQSTDIAEVLLEYTTNETDWTTIDTASASLGTFDWTIPNTPSETCKVKISALGFPSLNDESDDNFTIEEILLPTLTLASPSGGEIWESGTQEVISWTSSDVDSIRLEYTTNGTDWIWISDGSTIFTSFEWLVPMVNSTQCQIRISDLHNPNLNDESPTFTIEIPENTFATLVLPNGGEQWQAFTEQEIVFLTNQVSEVNIEYTTNGTDWNLIAENVSSTSGTYTWEIPNIASTTCKIKISDSNNPSIFDESDTNFEIIGRSLTVLSPNGNENLTYKSIQEISWENSNVQTVVLQYTTDGTNWNSIDTVAASLDSYNWVVPNSPSTNCKVRVMDFQHNALFDESDETFTILESSVEILSPNGGEIFRIATEQEISFRIQNVTSVRLDLVTEGNTWLIETFQNLASGNHIFTWAVPNISAEQCRIKISVQNLNGIVDESDEVFQISPIYVYPGDANDDGIVNLSDVSAIQTFFNTTGSKRTGRNSDWGAQPLLEIWTPFESCFADCNGDGTVDEKDVEAIVTNWNATKENGVPANVDKEAASKEILEFVQTQPTSAMTSAMEVFVVDLMKNSLGIELSYEIAQNFPNPFNPKTEIKFFLPSEEKVTLKVFNANGQLVKNLFSGTGTVGNNFVTWDGTDESGKPVSSGIYFYRIEAGSFNKVKKMTLIK
;
A
#
# COMPACT_ATOMS: atom_id res chain seq x y z
N MET A 1 36.18 81.50 27.78
CA MET A 1 34.91 80.95 28.32
C MET A 1 34.28 80.10 27.22
N ASN A 2 33.94 78.82 27.36
CA ASN A 2 34.07 77.89 28.52
C ASN A 2 34.49 76.47 28.03
N HIS A 3 35.76 76.25 27.67
CA HIS A 3 36.21 74.90 27.28
C HIS A 3 36.08 73.85 28.40
N SER A 4 36.23 74.24 29.67
CA SER A 4 36.01 73.31 30.78
C SER A 4 34.58 72.77 30.83
N LYS A 5 33.56 73.56 30.50
CA LYS A 5 32.17 73.07 30.51
C LYS A 5 31.89 72.07 29.40
N LEU A 6 32.46 72.22 28.21
CA LEU A 6 32.26 71.24 27.13
C LEU A 6 32.97 69.91 27.46
N LEU A 7 34.21 69.98 27.94
CA LEU A 7 34.94 68.79 28.37
C LEU A 7 34.25 68.12 29.57
N SER A 8 33.75 68.89 30.55
CA SER A 8 33.01 68.34 31.70
C SER A 8 31.63 67.81 31.34
N LEU A 9 30.92 68.31 30.31
CA LEU A 9 29.68 67.67 29.85
C LEU A 9 29.95 66.41 29.04
N PHE A 10 30.99 66.40 28.19
CA PHE A 10 31.36 65.19 27.45
C PHE A 10 31.85 64.10 28.40
N PHE A 11 32.65 64.45 29.41
CA PHE A 11 32.98 63.54 30.51
C PHE A 11 31.76 63.20 31.37
N LEU A 12 30.83 64.11 31.71
CA LEU A 12 29.63 63.70 32.46
C LEU A 12 28.76 62.71 31.69
N ALA A 13 28.61 62.88 30.37
CA ALA A 13 27.84 61.98 29.52
C ALA A 13 28.52 60.60 29.39
N LEU A 14 29.84 60.56 29.13
CA LEU A 14 30.62 59.32 29.15
C LEU A 14 30.57 58.66 30.53
N PHE A 15 30.83 59.41 31.60
CA PHE A 15 30.87 58.86 32.96
C PHE A 15 29.48 58.39 33.40
N SER A 16 28.39 59.07 33.03
CA SER A 16 27.04 58.57 33.27
C SER A 16 26.78 57.28 32.48
N ALA A 17 27.14 57.23 31.19
CA ALA A 17 26.96 56.04 30.36
C ALA A 17 27.79 54.85 30.87
N LEU A 18 29.06 55.06 31.25
CA LEU A 18 29.91 54.05 31.87
C LEU A 18 29.36 53.60 33.24
N THR A 19 28.89 54.52 34.10
CA THR A 19 28.25 54.12 35.37
C THR A 19 26.90 53.44 35.21
N PHE A 20 26.21 53.63 34.08
CA PHE A 20 24.97 52.91 33.77
C PHE A 20 25.27 51.54 33.15
N ALA A 21 26.18 51.45 32.18
CA ALA A 21 26.64 50.19 31.60
C ALA A 21 27.23 49.27 32.68
N GLN A 22 28.06 49.79 33.57
CA GLN A 22 28.64 49.03 34.68
C GLN A 22 27.63 48.74 35.82
N ALA A 23 26.44 49.37 35.81
CA ALA A 23 25.32 49.01 36.69
C ALA A 23 24.26 48.10 36.00
N ILE A 24 24.38 47.88 34.69
CA ILE A 24 23.57 46.93 33.91
C ILE A 24 24.32 45.61 33.73
N ALA A 25 25.66 45.61 33.70
CA ALA A 25 26.46 44.39 33.70
C ALA A 25 26.25 43.50 34.95
N ASP A 26 25.78 44.09 36.07
CA ASP A 26 25.36 43.38 37.29
C ASP A 26 23.87 42.97 37.27
N LYS A 27 23.08 43.32 36.24
CA LYS A 27 21.69 42.86 36.07
C LYS A 27 21.65 41.58 35.23
N ASN A 28 21.13 40.49 35.80
CA ASN A 28 20.74 39.30 35.06
C ASN A 28 19.60 39.65 34.07
N LEU A 29 19.90 39.89 32.79
CA LEU A 29 18.91 40.25 31.78
C LEU A 29 18.19 39.01 31.22
N PRO A 30 16.84 38.95 31.24
CA PRO A 30 16.09 37.88 30.59
C PRO A 30 16.20 37.94 29.05
N HIS A 31 15.74 36.89 28.39
CA HIS A 31 15.71 36.83 26.91
C HIS A 31 14.66 37.79 26.34
N TYR A 32 13.49 37.84 26.99
CA TYR A 32 12.41 38.79 26.69
C TYR A 32 12.79 40.22 27.08
N LEU A 33 12.17 41.21 26.43
CA LEU A 33 12.33 42.62 26.77
C LEU A 33 11.72 42.92 28.15
N THR A 34 12.52 43.42 29.09
CA THR A 34 12.00 44.00 30.34
C THR A 34 11.22 45.30 30.08
N GLU A 35 10.36 45.73 31.02
CA GLU A 35 9.63 47.01 30.89
C GLU A 35 10.58 48.23 30.78
N GLU A 36 11.76 48.18 31.40
CA GLU A 36 12.80 49.20 31.21
C GLU A 36 13.30 49.22 29.75
N GLU A 37 13.57 48.05 29.16
CA GLU A 37 14.02 47.93 27.78
C GLU A 37 12.93 48.29 26.77
N LYS A 38 11.65 47.98 27.04
CA LYS A 38 10.50 48.37 26.20
C LYS A 38 10.34 49.89 26.09
N GLU A 39 10.61 50.64 27.16
CA GLU A 39 10.61 52.11 27.09
C GLU A 39 11.87 52.65 26.40
N LEU A 40 13.05 52.05 26.63
CA LEU A 40 14.29 52.42 25.95
C LEU A 40 14.19 52.23 24.42
N LEU A 41 13.66 51.09 23.97
CA LEU A 41 13.61 50.69 22.55
C LEU A 41 12.86 51.72 21.68
N LYS A 42 11.84 52.39 22.22
CA LYS A 42 11.10 53.50 21.55
C LYS A 42 11.97 54.69 21.15
N THR A 43 13.18 54.77 21.70
CA THR A 43 14.16 55.86 21.48
C THR A 43 15.56 55.36 21.17
N TYR A 44 15.76 54.04 21.15
CA TYR A 44 17.03 53.42 20.84
C TYR A 44 17.37 53.62 19.36
N GLN A 45 18.66 53.73 19.07
CA GLN A 45 19.21 53.72 17.73
C GLN A 45 20.45 52.82 17.80
N PRO A 46 20.59 51.81 16.94
CA PRO A 46 21.73 50.91 16.99
C PRO A 46 23.05 51.67 16.70
N PRO A 47 24.18 51.23 17.27
CA PRO A 47 25.50 51.80 17.03
C PRO A 47 25.95 51.63 15.57
N ILE A 48 25.71 52.65 14.74
CA ILE A 48 26.18 52.67 13.34
C ILE A 48 27.72 52.73 13.31
N SER A 49 28.32 51.59 12.97
CA SER A 49 29.72 51.45 12.59
C SER A 49 30.01 52.23 11.30
N SER A 50 31.22 52.78 11.19
CA SER A 50 31.64 53.59 10.03
C SER A 50 32.91 53.08 9.35
N GLU A 51 33.39 51.89 9.74
CA GLU A 51 34.63 51.29 9.23
C GLU A 51 34.40 50.16 8.21
N ARG A 52 33.15 49.74 8.02
CA ARG A 52 32.79 48.43 7.43
C ARG A 52 31.76 48.53 6.30
N GLY A 53 31.56 47.42 5.60
CA GLY A 53 30.80 47.38 4.34
C GLY A 53 29.31 47.11 4.54
N THR A 54 28.47 48.01 4.05
CA THR A 54 26.99 47.91 4.06
C THR A 54 26.39 47.48 2.71
N ASN A 55 27.24 46.97 1.81
CA ASN A 55 26.80 46.26 0.59
C ASN A 55 26.64 44.76 0.90
N PRO A 56 25.72 44.04 0.23
CA PRO A 56 25.62 42.58 0.34
C PRO A 56 26.92 41.84 -0.02
N PRO A 57 27.08 40.58 0.40
CA PRO A 57 28.15 39.71 -0.07
C PRO A 57 28.13 39.51 -1.59
N PRO A 58 29.27 39.22 -2.25
CA PRO A 58 29.31 38.84 -3.66
C PRO A 58 28.54 37.53 -3.90
N THR A 59 27.63 37.57 -4.87
CA THR A 59 26.75 36.45 -5.25
C THR A 59 27.44 35.43 -6.18
N PRO A 60 26.99 34.16 -6.20
CA PRO A 60 25.96 33.59 -5.32
C PRO A 60 26.46 33.47 -3.87
N VAL A 61 25.53 33.59 -2.93
CA VAL A 61 25.77 33.47 -1.49
C VAL A 61 25.06 32.21 -1.01
N ARG A 62 25.61 31.55 0.02
CA ARG A 62 24.94 30.43 0.71
C ARG A 62 25.19 30.51 2.21
N THR A 63 24.13 30.44 3.00
CA THR A 63 24.23 30.18 4.45
C THR A 63 24.33 28.69 4.70
N MET A 64 25.17 28.31 5.65
CA MET A 64 25.26 26.93 6.14
C MET A 64 24.12 26.58 7.09
N ALA A 65 23.69 25.32 7.04
CA ALA A 65 22.87 24.72 8.09
C ALA A 65 23.68 24.37 9.34
N GLU A 66 23.00 24.11 10.45
CA GLU A 66 23.61 23.88 11.77
C GLU A 66 24.32 22.52 11.88
N TRP A 67 23.89 21.51 11.11
CA TRP A 67 24.52 20.19 11.01
C TRP A 67 25.66 20.12 9.98
N GLU A 68 26.00 21.24 9.33
CA GLU A 68 27.21 21.31 8.50
C GLU A 68 28.47 21.39 9.35
N GLU A 69 29.63 21.34 8.70
CA GLU A 69 30.91 21.33 9.37
C GLU A 69 31.22 22.67 10.07
N LEU A 70 31.33 22.62 11.40
CA LEU A 70 31.63 23.76 12.25
C LEU A 70 33.13 23.85 12.58
N ASP A 71 33.68 25.06 12.55
CA ASP A 71 34.97 25.36 13.17
C ASP A 71 34.84 25.41 14.70
N GLY A 72 33.63 25.68 15.20
CA GLY A 72 33.28 25.71 16.60
C GLY A 72 31.93 26.39 16.89
N ILE A 73 31.70 26.69 18.16
CA ILE A 73 30.58 27.54 18.63
C ILE A 73 31.10 28.73 19.44
N GLN A 74 30.35 29.84 19.44
CA GLN A 74 30.48 30.93 20.39
C GLN A 74 29.62 30.69 21.65
N ILE A 75 30.12 31.16 22.80
CA ILE A 75 29.34 31.42 24.02
C ILE A 75 29.73 32.78 24.63
N THR A 76 28.84 33.41 25.41
CA THR A 76 29.15 34.63 26.17
C THR A 76 29.19 34.35 27.67
N TRP A 77 30.39 34.25 28.23
CA TRP A 77 30.63 33.81 29.60
C TRP A 77 30.29 34.90 30.62
N THR A 78 29.13 34.74 31.25
CA THR A 78 28.68 35.58 32.38
C THR A 78 27.91 34.74 33.41
N GLN A 79 26.58 34.72 33.29
CA GLN A 79 25.66 33.94 34.11
C GLN A 79 25.83 32.42 33.89
N PHE A 80 25.15 31.63 34.72
CA PHE A 80 25.03 30.17 34.61
C PHE A 80 26.34 29.44 34.29
N PRO A 81 27.46 29.71 35.00
CA PRO A 81 28.76 29.12 34.67
C PRO A 81 28.78 27.59 34.81
N SER A 82 27.77 26.95 35.41
CA SER A 82 27.66 25.47 35.40
C SER A 82 27.09 24.93 34.08
N ILE A 83 26.21 25.68 33.41
CA ILE A 83 25.72 25.34 32.07
C ILE A 83 26.83 25.61 31.06
N HIS A 84 27.46 26.80 31.11
CA HIS A 84 28.61 27.11 30.26
C HIS A 84 29.76 26.11 30.39
N ARG A 85 30.09 25.63 31.60
CA ARG A 85 31.10 24.56 31.74
C ARG A 85 30.70 23.29 30.98
N GLN A 86 29.46 22.80 31.11
CA GLN A 86 28.99 21.60 30.40
C GLN A 86 28.87 21.81 28.87
N ILE A 87 28.70 23.05 28.39
CA ILE A 87 28.77 23.38 26.96
C ILE A 87 30.23 23.36 26.45
N VAL A 88 31.16 23.99 27.17
CA VAL A 88 32.60 23.98 26.82
C VAL A 88 33.22 22.58 26.96
N ASP A 89 32.64 21.75 27.84
CA ASP A 89 32.93 20.33 28.00
C ASP A 89 32.62 19.56 26.70
N ALA A 90 31.35 19.50 26.31
CA ALA A 90 30.91 18.73 25.15
C ALA A 90 31.41 19.29 23.81
N ALA A 91 31.33 20.61 23.61
CA ALA A 91 31.60 21.22 22.30
C ALA A 91 33.10 21.26 21.92
N GLN A 92 34.03 21.16 22.88
CA GLN A 92 35.46 21.29 22.56
C GLN A 92 36.08 20.01 22.00
N GLU A 93 35.49 18.84 22.25
CA GLU A 93 35.95 17.58 21.67
C GLU A 93 35.63 17.54 20.15
N GLU A 94 34.64 18.34 19.73
CA GLU A 94 34.10 18.45 18.36
C GLU A 94 34.70 19.59 17.53
N GLY A 95 35.09 20.69 18.18
CA GLY A 95 35.51 21.92 17.50
C GLY A 95 36.02 22.97 18.50
N LYS A 96 36.07 24.23 18.09
CA LYS A 96 36.46 25.34 18.98
C LYS A 96 35.30 25.83 19.83
N VAL A 97 35.63 26.43 20.97
CA VAL A 97 34.68 27.20 21.77
C VAL A 97 35.19 28.62 21.90
N TYR A 98 34.51 29.55 21.24
CA TYR A 98 34.81 30.97 21.16
C TYR A 98 34.12 31.70 22.32
N ILE A 99 34.87 31.95 23.39
CA ILE A 99 34.35 32.47 24.64
C ILE A 99 34.51 33.99 24.70
N VAL A 100 33.41 34.72 24.53
CA VAL A 100 33.32 36.15 24.82
C VAL A 100 33.25 36.33 26.33
N CYS A 101 34.10 37.19 26.92
CA CYS A 101 34.24 37.31 28.37
C CYS A 101 34.86 38.64 28.81
N SER A 102 34.63 39.05 30.07
CA SER A 102 35.21 40.30 30.61
C SER A 102 36.63 40.14 31.19
N ASP A 103 37.04 38.91 31.50
CA ASP A 103 38.40 38.53 31.90
C ASP A 103 38.61 37.06 31.52
N SER A 104 39.44 36.79 30.51
CA SER A 104 39.70 35.42 30.06
C SER A 104 40.45 34.61 31.11
N ASN A 105 41.14 35.24 32.06
CA ASN A 105 41.82 34.57 33.17
C ASN A 105 40.79 34.11 34.21
N GLN A 106 39.75 34.89 34.49
CA GLN A 106 38.62 34.44 35.30
C GLN A 106 37.94 33.21 34.67
N VAL A 107 37.71 33.23 33.35
CA VAL A 107 37.19 32.05 32.64
C VAL A 107 38.15 30.88 32.75
N LYS A 108 39.42 31.03 32.33
CA LYS A 108 40.44 29.98 32.40
C LYS A 108 40.59 29.39 33.80
N ASN A 109 40.41 30.17 34.87
CA ASN A 109 40.45 29.70 36.25
C ASN A 109 39.14 29.02 36.70
N ASN A 110 37.96 29.54 36.30
CA ASN A 110 36.67 28.91 36.63
C ASN A 110 36.48 27.60 35.88
N LEU A 111 36.94 27.56 34.63
CA LEU A 111 37.26 26.35 33.92
C LEU A 111 38.23 25.54 34.79
N THR A 112 39.53 25.89 34.81
CA THR A 112 40.63 25.01 35.29
C THR A 112 40.63 24.56 36.77
N ALA A 113 39.59 24.86 37.54
CA ALA A 113 39.25 24.24 38.81
C ALA A 113 38.44 22.92 38.72
N ASN A 114 37.76 22.60 37.60
CA ASN A 114 36.64 21.64 37.55
C ASN A 114 36.70 20.34 36.60
N GLY A 115 37.84 19.83 36.04
CA GLY A 115 38.12 18.96 34.78
C GLY A 115 38.83 19.47 33.37
N ILE A 116 38.21 20.02 32.23
CA ILE A 116 38.50 21.17 31.26
C ILE A 116 39.91 21.18 30.76
N PRO A 117 40.23 20.51 29.63
CA PRO A 117 41.44 20.92 28.95
C PRO A 117 41.09 22.20 28.20
N LEU A 118 42.03 23.14 28.15
CA LEU A 118 41.83 24.35 27.36
C LEU A 118 42.20 24.06 25.88
N THR A 119 41.77 22.90 25.35
CA THR A 119 42.29 22.32 24.10
C THR A 119 41.92 23.21 22.92
N ASN A 120 40.62 23.43 22.74
CA ASN A 120 40.06 24.17 21.61
C ASN A 120 39.33 25.46 22.06
N THR A 121 39.57 25.92 23.29
CA THR A 121 38.99 27.17 23.81
C THR A 121 39.73 28.41 23.26
N VAL A 122 39.00 29.30 22.60
CA VAL A 122 39.47 30.62 22.15
C VAL A 122 38.79 31.69 23.01
N TYR A 123 39.49 32.78 23.32
CA TYR A 123 39.00 33.83 24.22
C TYR A 123 38.97 35.19 23.54
N LEU A 124 37.87 35.92 23.74
CA LEU A 124 37.66 37.27 23.26
C LEU A 124 37.28 38.16 24.45
N GLU A 125 38.18 39.08 24.81
CA GLU A 125 38.01 40.00 25.95
C GLU A 125 37.30 41.28 25.51
N GLU A 126 35.98 41.18 25.31
CA GLU A 126 35.12 42.26 24.82
C GLU A 126 33.92 42.51 25.76
N PRO A 127 33.37 43.73 25.81
CA PRO A 127 32.20 44.05 26.61
C PRO A 127 30.91 43.56 25.94
N PHE A 128 29.97 43.05 26.74
CA PHE A 128 28.66 42.54 26.30
C PHE A 128 27.57 43.02 27.28
N ASN A 129 26.30 42.82 26.93
CA ASN A 129 25.13 43.09 27.79
C ASN A 129 24.47 41.81 28.32
N SER A 130 24.45 40.71 27.56
CA SER A 130 23.69 39.51 27.94
C SER A 130 24.30 38.20 27.44
N ILE A 131 23.79 37.08 27.95
CA ILE A 131 24.24 35.71 27.62
C ILE A 131 23.76 35.21 26.25
N TRP A 132 22.76 35.87 25.65
CA TRP A 132 21.91 35.36 24.56
C TRP A 132 22.57 35.42 23.16
N CYS A 133 23.80 34.92 23.04
CA CYS A 133 24.63 35.06 21.85
C CYS A 133 24.14 34.30 20.60
N ARG A 134 23.11 33.47 20.74
CA ARG A 134 22.31 32.97 19.60
C ARG A 134 21.78 34.09 18.73
N ASP A 135 21.24 35.11 19.39
CA ASP A 135 20.47 36.16 18.75
C ASP A 135 21.37 37.14 18.01
N TYR A 136 22.39 37.63 18.73
CA TYR A 136 23.31 38.69 18.34
C TYR A 136 24.66 38.20 17.84
N GLY A 137 24.92 36.89 17.84
CA GLY A 137 26.19 36.32 17.38
C GLY A 137 26.34 36.39 15.85
N PRO A 138 27.55 36.12 15.31
CA PRO A 138 27.84 36.25 13.88
C PRO A 138 27.11 35.19 13.05
N TRP A 139 26.50 35.58 11.92
CA TRP A 139 25.86 34.64 11.01
C TRP A 139 26.84 34.28 9.88
N THR A 140 27.20 33.00 9.75
CA THR A 140 28.21 32.55 8.77
C THR A 140 27.60 32.31 7.39
N VAL A 141 28.17 32.92 6.36
CA VAL A 141 27.80 32.70 4.94
C VAL A 141 29.04 32.51 4.06
N TYR A 142 28.86 31.90 2.90
CA TYR A 142 29.93 31.68 1.91
C TYR A 142 29.58 32.33 0.57
N SER A 143 30.55 33.03 -0.04
CA SER A 143 30.49 33.31 -1.49
C SER A 143 30.78 32.04 -2.29
N ASP A 144 30.17 31.93 -3.48
CA ASP A 144 30.25 30.76 -4.37
C ASP A 144 30.02 29.41 -3.65
N GLU A 145 29.02 29.40 -2.76
CA GLU A 145 28.55 28.26 -1.95
C GLU A 145 29.53 27.75 -0.88
N VAL A 146 30.85 27.82 -1.13
CA VAL A 146 31.92 27.20 -0.32
C VAL A 146 33.29 27.92 -0.40
N ASP A 147 33.43 29.01 -1.15
CA ASP A 147 34.74 29.65 -1.39
C ASP A 147 35.19 30.54 -0.22
N THR A 148 34.58 31.71 -0.07
CA THR A 148 35.01 32.71 0.92
C THR A 148 33.98 32.79 2.05
N MET A 149 34.35 32.27 3.22
CA MET A 149 33.62 32.48 4.48
C MET A 149 33.52 33.98 4.83
N ARG A 150 32.34 34.41 5.27
CA ARG A 150 31.99 35.78 5.66
C ARG A 150 31.06 35.76 6.86
N VAL A 151 31.00 36.90 7.56
CA VAL A 151 29.96 37.18 8.57
C VAL A 151 28.93 38.15 8.00
N VAL A 152 27.66 37.84 8.18
CA VAL A 152 26.56 38.81 8.11
C VAL A 152 26.22 39.27 9.52
N ASP A 153 25.95 40.56 9.63
CA ASP A 153 25.74 41.28 10.89
C ASP A 153 24.46 42.10 10.82
N TRP A 154 23.56 41.90 11.79
CA TRP A 154 22.19 42.40 11.77
C TRP A 154 21.95 43.40 12.90
N ILE A 155 20.94 44.26 12.78
CA ILE A 155 20.52 45.10 13.91
C ILE A 155 19.84 44.20 14.95
N TYR A 156 20.42 44.05 16.14
CA TYR A 156 19.83 43.24 17.21
C TYR A 156 18.52 43.86 17.74
N ASN A 157 17.48 43.03 17.90
CA ASN A 157 16.14 43.42 18.36
C ASN A 157 16.02 43.75 19.86
N ARG A 158 17.11 44.19 20.50
CA ARG A 158 17.16 44.62 21.92
C ARG A 158 17.98 45.91 22.04
N PRO A 159 17.70 46.79 23.02
CA PRO A 159 18.51 47.99 23.26
C PRO A 159 19.83 47.64 24.00
N ARG A 160 20.60 46.71 23.44
CA ARG A 160 21.78 46.04 24.02
C ARG A 160 23.02 46.29 23.13
N PRO A 161 23.55 47.53 23.08
CA PRO A 161 24.57 47.95 22.10
C PRO A 161 25.96 47.33 22.29
N LEU A 162 26.18 46.54 23.34
CA LEU A 162 27.42 45.77 23.53
C LEU A 162 27.28 44.35 22.97
N ASP A 163 26.09 43.75 23.07
CA ASP A 163 25.77 42.49 22.39
C ASP A 163 25.85 42.66 20.87
N ASP A 164 25.19 43.72 20.37
CA ASP A 164 25.16 44.22 18.97
C ASP A 164 26.55 44.52 18.37
N ALA A 165 27.61 44.59 19.19
CA ALA A 165 28.99 44.79 18.74
C ALA A 165 29.82 43.50 18.60
N THR A 166 29.25 42.34 18.98
CA THR A 166 29.99 41.07 19.08
C THR A 166 30.35 40.43 17.72
N PRO A 167 29.48 40.43 16.69
CA PRO A 167 29.81 39.86 15.38
C PRO A 167 31.02 40.54 14.73
N VAL A 168 31.11 41.87 14.85
CA VAL A 168 32.28 42.67 14.46
C VAL A 168 33.57 42.14 15.09
N ALA A 169 33.56 41.87 16.39
CA ALA A 169 34.74 41.40 17.12
C ALA A 169 35.13 39.95 16.75
N ILE A 170 34.15 39.05 16.57
CA ILE A 170 34.40 37.68 16.09
C ILE A 170 34.91 37.68 14.64
N ALA A 171 34.35 38.49 13.74
CA ALA A 171 34.83 38.61 12.37
C ALA A 171 36.29 39.12 12.28
N ASN A 172 36.67 40.05 13.18
CA ASN A 172 38.06 40.49 13.33
C ASN A 172 38.96 39.35 13.82
N LEU A 173 38.55 38.61 14.84
CA LEU A 173 39.29 37.47 15.41
C LEU A 173 39.48 36.33 14.40
N LEU A 174 38.45 36.03 13.61
CA LEU A 174 38.49 35.08 12.52
C LEU A 174 39.26 35.63 11.30
N ASN A 175 39.46 36.94 11.18
CA ASN A 175 39.98 37.61 9.97
C ASN A 175 39.19 37.19 8.72
N VAL A 176 37.89 37.49 8.71
CA VAL A 176 36.96 37.27 7.58
C VAL A 176 36.22 38.56 7.23
N PRO A 177 35.71 38.73 5.99
CA PRO A 177 34.89 39.89 5.65
C PRO A 177 33.56 39.89 6.44
N ILE A 178 33.09 41.10 6.78
CA ILE A 178 31.80 41.32 7.46
C ILE A 178 30.91 42.25 6.62
N HIS A 179 29.61 41.98 6.64
CA HIS A 179 28.58 42.69 5.90
C HIS A 179 27.46 43.13 6.85
N GLU A 180 27.37 44.43 7.14
CA GLU A 180 26.43 45.01 8.12
C GLU A 180 25.11 45.44 7.46
N THR A 181 23.97 45.16 8.10
CA THR A 181 22.65 45.67 7.70
C THR A 181 22.23 46.91 8.47
N THR A 182 23.16 47.85 8.67
CA THR A 182 22.97 49.08 9.45
C THR A 182 22.50 50.29 8.63
N GLN A 183 22.30 50.15 7.31
CA GLN A 183 22.00 51.25 6.39
C GLN A 183 20.90 50.93 5.36
N SER A 184 19.98 51.87 5.17
CA SER A 184 18.86 51.75 4.24
C SER A 184 19.32 51.77 2.77
N PRO A 185 18.74 50.95 1.86
CA PRO A 185 17.49 50.17 2.02
C PRO A 185 17.63 48.84 2.78
N ASN A 186 18.86 48.40 3.07
CA ASN A 186 19.15 47.08 3.63
C ASN A 186 18.96 47.01 5.16
N ASP A 187 18.49 48.07 5.80
CA ASP A 187 18.42 48.24 7.26
C ASP A 187 17.42 47.29 7.95
N LEU A 188 17.85 46.06 8.27
CA LEU A 188 17.02 44.99 8.81
C LEU A 188 17.36 44.68 10.28
N ILE A 189 16.32 44.62 11.11
CA ILE A 189 16.35 44.06 12.47
C ILE A 189 16.14 42.55 12.37
N ALA A 190 16.99 41.75 13.02
CA ALA A 190 16.87 40.29 13.04
C ALA A 190 17.41 39.68 14.34
N THR A 191 17.13 38.40 14.54
CA THR A 191 17.57 37.63 15.72
C THR A 191 17.73 36.15 15.37
N GLY A 192 18.87 35.56 15.77
CA GLY A 192 19.27 34.20 15.40
C GLY A 192 18.44 33.07 16.03
N GLY A 193 17.75 33.27 17.15
CA GLY A 193 16.83 32.26 17.69
C GLY A 193 15.52 32.14 16.87
N ASN A 194 15.20 33.17 16.09
CA ASN A 194 14.08 33.17 15.15
C ASN A 194 14.49 32.88 13.69
N PHE A 195 15.63 32.22 13.47
CA PHE A 195 16.11 31.90 12.13
C PHE A 195 16.75 30.50 12.07
N MET A 196 16.30 29.67 11.14
CA MET A 196 16.91 28.38 10.79
C MET A 196 16.92 28.21 9.26
N VAL A 197 17.88 27.47 8.72
CA VAL A 197 18.10 27.33 7.27
C VAL A 197 18.45 25.89 6.89
N ASP A 198 18.02 25.45 5.70
CA ASP A 198 18.22 24.09 5.17
C ASP A 198 19.58 23.89 4.46
N GLY A 199 20.44 24.90 4.44
CA GLY A 199 21.71 24.92 3.69
C GLY A 199 21.57 25.04 2.16
N HIS A 200 20.34 25.08 1.64
CA HIS A 200 19.95 25.02 0.23
C HIS A 200 19.05 26.19 -0.22
N GLY A 201 18.89 27.21 0.62
CA GLY A 201 18.18 28.46 0.31
C GLY A 201 16.76 28.55 0.87
N THR A 202 16.29 27.57 1.64
CA THR A 202 15.07 27.69 2.46
C THR A 202 15.43 28.10 3.87
N ALA A 203 14.78 29.14 4.39
CA ALA A 203 14.87 29.49 5.81
C ALA A 203 13.48 29.64 6.45
N PHE A 204 13.44 29.47 7.76
CA PHE A 204 12.24 29.46 8.60
C PHE A 204 12.34 30.52 9.69
N SER A 205 11.19 31.07 10.08
CA SER A 205 11.03 32.05 11.16
C SER A 205 9.55 32.18 11.58
N SER A 206 9.28 32.87 12.67
CA SER A 206 7.94 33.42 12.96
C SER A 206 7.70 34.75 12.22
N ASN A 207 6.49 35.31 12.31
CA ASN A 207 6.16 36.63 11.78
C ASN A 207 6.80 37.79 12.57
N LEU A 208 7.46 37.53 13.72
CA LEU A 208 8.22 38.52 14.48
C LEU A 208 9.19 39.33 13.60
N ILE A 209 9.83 38.70 12.60
CA ILE A 209 10.72 39.41 11.66
C ILE A 209 10.00 40.48 10.83
N VAL A 210 8.69 40.34 10.60
CA VAL A 210 7.84 41.35 9.96
C VAL A 210 7.36 42.38 10.98
N ASP A 211 6.95 41.94 12.18
CA ASP A 211 6.47 42.79 13.26
C ASP A 211 7.55 43.77 13.77
N GLU A 212 8.81 43.34 13.82
CA GLU A 212 9.97 44.15 14.23
C GLU A 212 10.49 45.08 13.11
N ASN A 213 10.09 44.86 11.85
CA ASN A 213 10.49 45.67 10.69
C ASN A 213 9.31 46.40 9.99
N PRO A 214 8.47 47.18 10.71
CA PRO A 214 7.23 47.77 10.17
C PRO A 214 7.44 48.86 9.11
N THR A 215 8.69 49.21 8.79
CA THR A 215 9.08 50.11 7.68
C THR A 215 9.33 49.37 6.37
N LYS A 216 9.36 48.03 6.37
CA LYS A 216 9.59 47.17 5.20
C LYS A 216 8.35 46.34 4.87
N THR A 217 8.21 45.96 3.61
CA THR A 217 7.27 44.89 3.21
C THR A 217 7.95 43.52 3.33
N LYS A 218 7.16 42.45 3.36
CA LYS A 218 7.68 41.07 3.29
C LYS A 218 8.62 40.87 2.10
N THR A 219 8.29 41.43 0.94
CA THR A 219 9.12 41.36 -0.28
C THR A 219 10.46 42.10 -0.14
N ASP A 220 10.53 43.18 0.64
CA ASP A 220 11.79 43.85 0.94
C ASP A 220 12.66 43.01 1.89
N ILE A 221 12.05 42.37 2.90
CA ILE A 221 12.72 41.46 3.84
C ILE A 221 13.29 40.24 3.10
N ASP A 222 12.48 39.61 2.25
CA ASP A 222 12.88 38.46 1.43
C ASP A 222 13.98 38.84 0.43
N GLY A 223 13.90 40.04 -0.16
CA GLY A 223 14.95 40.60 -1.00
C GLY A 223 16.26 40.82 -0.25
N ILE A 224 16.23 41.29 1.00
CA ILE A 224 17.44 41.46 1.82
C ILE A 224 18.03 40.08 2.17
N LEU A 225 17.21 39.12 2.59
CA LEU A 225 17.67 37.78 2.96
C LEU A 225 18.23 37.01 1.76
N SER A 226 17.63 37.06 0.57
CA SER A 226 18.22 36.49 -0.64
C SER A 226 19.61 37.12 -0.95
N ASN A 227 19.73 38.45 -0.88
CA ASN A 227 21.00 39.13 -1.16
C ASN A 227 22.11 38.90 -0.11
N TYR A 228 21.77 38.80 1.18
CA TYR A 228 22.77 38.66 2.26
C TYR A 228 23.06 37.20 2.64
N MET A 229 22.10 36.29 2.47
CA MET A 229 22.14 34.91 2.96
C MET A 229 22.03 33.86 1.86
N GLY A 230 21.54 34.22 0.67
CA GLY A 230 21.15 33.23 -0.35
C GLY A 230 19.87 32.47 0.02
N VAL A 231 18.99 33.10 0.80
CA VAL A 231 17.65 32.57 1.11
C VAL A 231 16.70 32.97 0.00
N ASP A 232 16.43 32.06 -0.93
CA ASP A 232 15.47 32.24 -2.02
C ASP A 232 14.03 31.94 -1.59
N ARG A 233 13.84 31.23 -0.47
CA ARG A 233 12.53 30.86 0.09
C ARG A 233 12.48 31.08 1.60
N TYR A 234 11.86 32.18 2.05
CA TYR A 234 11.69 32.48 3.47
C TYR A 234 10.27 32.18 3.94
N ILE A 235 10.15 31.14 4.77
CA ILE A 235 8.91 30.60 5.35
C ILE A 235 8.66 31.28 6.69
N ASN A 236 7.46 31.84 6.86
CA ASN A 236 7.08 32.59 8.05
C ASN A 236 5.83 32.00 8.69
N MET A 237 5.93 31.65 9.96
CA MET A 237 4.88 31.04 10.77
C MET A 237 4.16 32.07 11.64
N THR A 238 2.95 31.76 12.10
CA THR A 238 2.22 32.63 13.02
C THR A 238 2.91 32.63 14.40
N ASN A 239 3.10 33.81 14.99
CA ASN A 239 3.71 33.93 16.31
C ASN A 239 2.91 33.13 17.36
N LEU A 240 3.61 32.48 18.26
CA LEU A 240 3.01 31.65 19.29
C LEU A 240 2.39 32.50 20.43
N PRO A 241 1.15 32.22 20.88
CA PRO A 241 0.47 32.95 21.96
C PRO A 241 1.17 33.00 23.33
N TYR A 242 1.89 31.95 23.76
CA TYR A 242 2.46 31.83 25.11
C TYR A 242 3.98 31.95 25.15
N ASP A 243 4.71 31.62 24.09
CA ASP A 243 6.12 32.01 23.95
C ASP A 243 6.23 33.55 23.89
N VAL A 244 6.78 34.15 24.94
CA VAL A 244 6.96 35.60 25.08
C VAL A 244 8.11 36.19 24.27
N ILE A 245 8.90 35.37 23.57
CA ILE A 245 9.94 35.83 22.64
C ILE A 245 9.62 35.57 21.17
N HIS A 246 8.60 34.75 20.87
CA HIS A 246 8.14 34.37 19.52
C HIS A 246 9.25 33.78 18.62
N HIS A 247 10.14 32.96 19.19
CA HIS A 247 11.26 32.34 18.49
C HIS A 247 10.96 30.90 18.04
N ILE A 248 11.43 30.53 16.85
CA ILE A 248 11.22 29.16 16.33
C ILE A 248 12.06 28.11 17.06
N ASP A 249 13.26 28.45 17.56
CA ASP A 249 14.10 27.50 18.31
C ASP A 249 13.48 27.00 19.62
N MET A 250 12.44 27.66 20.12
CA MET A 250 11.67 27.23 21.29
C MET A 250 10.68 26.09 20.97
N HIS A 251 10.37 25.80 19.69
CA HIS A 251 9.37 24.80 19.32
C HIS A 251 9.64 23.98 18.04
N ILE A 252 10.61 24.37 17.20
CA ILE A 252 10.99 23.67 15.96
C ILE A 252 12.53 23.61 15.87
N LYS A 253 13.07 22.50 15.34
CA LYS A 253 14.47 22.40 14.94
C LYS A 253 14.63 21.58 13.65
N LEU A 254 15.40 22.07 12.68
CA LEU A 254 15.86 21.24 11.55
C LEU A 254 17.00 20.32 12.02
N LEU A 255 16.91 19.02 11.74
CA LEU A 255 17.95 18.03 12.08
C LEU A 255 18.83 17.66 10.87
N ASP A 256 18.25 17.75 9.67
CA ASP A 256 18.94 17.65 8.39
C ASP A 256 18.14 18.40 7.31
N GLU A 257 18.54 18.29 6.05
CA GLU A 257 17.92 19.00 4.91
C GLU A 257 16.42 18.72 4.71
N GLU A 258 15.89 17.65 5.33
CA GLU A 258 14.54 17.15 5.08
C GLU A 258 13.72 16.89 6.35
N THR A 259 14.32 17.01 7.54
CA THR A 259 13.72 16.56 8.81
C THR A 259 13.49 17.71 9.81
N LEU A 260 12.23 17.92 10.18
CA LEU A 260 11.78 18.85 11.22
C LEU A 260 11.47 18.09 12.52
N LEU A 261 12.17 18.43 13.60
CA LEU A 261 11.78 18.10 14.96
C LEU A 261 10.84 19.18 15.50
N VAL A 262 9.67 18.81 16.01
CA VAL A 262 8.59 19.73 16.39
C VAL A 262 8.09 19.41 17.80
N GLY A 263 7.98 20.45 18.62
CA GLY A 263 7.51 20.38 20.00
C GLY A 263 6.04 20.02 20.12
N GLU A 264 5.77 19.00 20.93
CA GLU A 264 4.45 18.44 21.13
C GLU A 264 3.91 18.80 22.51
N TYR A 265 2.71 19.37 22.57
CA TYR A 265 1.97 19.63 23.81
C TYR A 265 0.69 18.79 23.83
N PRO A 266 0.14 18.44 25.00
CA PRO A 266 -1.15 17.77 25.08
C PRO A 266 -2.26 18.55 24.36
N PRO A 267 -3.27 17.90 23.77
CA PRO A 267 -4.29 18.57 22.95
C PRO A 267 -4.95 19.77 23.65
N GLY A 268 -4.86 20.94 23.02
CA GLY A 268 -5.42 22.19 23.56
C GLY A 268 -4.56 22.92 24.61
N VAL A 269 -3.37 22.41 24.95
CA VAL A 269 -2.49 22.99 25.96
C VAL A 269 -1.44 23.93 25.36
N ALA A 270 -1.22 25.06 26.05
CA ALA A 270 -0.24 26.09 25.71
C ALA A 270 -0.26 26.45 24.21
N ASP A 271 0.90 26.43 23.56
CA ASP A 271 1.04 26.77 22.14
C ASP A 271 0.77 25.61 21.17
N GLY A 272 0.52 24.40 21.67
CA GLY A 272 0.25 23.20 20.86
C GLY A 272 -0.68 23.45 19.67
N PRO A 273 -1.89 24.01 19.88
CA PRO A 273 -2.82 24.31 18.77
C PRO A 273 -2.26 25.25 17.68
N GLN A 274 -1.36 26.18 18.04
CA GLN A 274 -0.72 27.08 17.08
C GLN A 274 0.52 26.45 16.44
N ILE A 275 1.24 25.59 17.16
CA ILE A 275 2.32 24.76 16.61
C ILE A 275 1.76 23.79 15.57
N GLU A 276 0.64 23.12 15.83
CA GLU A 276 -0.04 22.28 14.82
C GLU A 276 -0.46 23.09 13.59
N ALA A 277 -1.06 24.26 13.78
CA ALA A 277 -1.47 25.12 12.66
C ALA A 277 -0.27 25.63 11.84
N ASN A 278 0.87 25.91 12.48
CA ASN A 278 2.12 26.28 11.81
C ASN A 278 2.76 25.09 11.09
N LEU A 279 2.75 23.90 11.69
CA LEU A 279 3.23 22.66 11.08
C LEU A 279 2.39 22.27 9.85
N GLN A 280 1.07 22.31 9.97
CA GLN A 280 0.15 22.09 8.84
C GLN A 280 0.33 23.16 7.76
N TYR A 281 0.61 24.41 8.12
CA TYR A 281 0.99 25.43 7.13
C TYR A 281 2.27 25.05 6.38
N ILE A 282 3.31 24.53 7.06
CA ILE A 282 4.52 24.03 6.38
C ILE A 282 4.17 22.88 5.43
N MET A 283 3.56 21.82 5.95
CA MET A 283 3.32 20.55 5.22
C MET A 283 2.42 20.73 3.98
N ASN A 284 1.44 21.63 4.03
CA ASN A 284 0.53 21.87 2.91
C ASN A 284 1.07 22.84 1.85
N ASN A 285 2.18 23.55 2.09
CA ASN A 285 2.67 24.63 1.20
C ASN A 285 4.12 24.46 0.73
N PHE A 286 4.98 23.68 1.42
CA PHE A 286 6.40 23.62 1.13
C PHE A 286 6.98 22.20 1.14
N MET A 287 7.69 21.86 0.07
CA MET A 287 8.52 20.66 -0.05
C MET A 287 9.98 20.94 0.33
N THR A 288 10.75 19.92 0.67
CA THR A 288 12.22 19.94 0.84
C THR A 288 12.92 20.37 -0.44
N TYR A 289 14.24 20.65 -0.37
CA TYR A 289 15.04 20.95 -1.56
C TYR A 289 15.06 19.80 -2.59
N ALA A 290 14.80 18.57 -2.15
CA ALA A 290 14.66 17.37 -2.99
C ALA A 290 13.26 17.20 -3.60
N GLY A 291 12.32 18.13 -3.35
CA GLY A 291 10.95 18.09 -3.87
C GLY A 291 10.00 17.15 -3.11
N ARG A 292 10.35 16.75 -1.88
CA ARG A 292 9.58 15.82 -1.04
C ARG A 292 8.86 16.55 0.11
N PRO A 293 7.80 16.00 0.73
CA PRO A 293 7.30 16.52 2.00
C PRO A 293 8.39 16.48 3.08
N TYR A 294 8.37 17.41 4.03
CA TYR A 294 9.28 17.35 5.19
C TYR A 294 8.95 16.15 6.08
N LYS A 295 9.97 15.42 6.54
CA LYS A 295 9.80 14.42 7.59
C LYS A 295 9.59 15.14 8.92
N VAL A 296 8.49 14.82 9.61
CA VAL A 296 8.21 15.36 10.95
C VAL A 296 8.63 14.33 12.01
N ILE A 297 9.27 14.79 13.07
CA ILE A 297 9.53 14.03 14.30
C ILE A 297 8.94 14.85 15.46
N ARG A 298 8.16 14.19 16.32
CA ARG A 298 7.49 14.82 17.47
C ARG A 298 8.37 14.69 18.72
N ILE A 299 8.38 15.71 19.57
CA ILE A 299 9.08 15.65 20.86
C ILE A 299 8.19 16.23 21.98
N PRO A 300 7.68 15.39 22.91
CA PRO A 300 6.81 15.85 24.01
C PRO A 300 7.50 16.89 24.89
N MET A 301 6.90 18.07 25.01
CA MET A 301 7.41 19.17 25.82
C MET A 301 7.05 18.97 27.29
N PRO A 302 7.99 19.13 28.24
CA PRO A 302 7.79 18.68 29.60
C PRO A 302 7.08 19.78 30.41
N PRO A 303 6.09 19.42 31.27
CA PRO A 303 5.53 20.38 32.21
C PRO A 303 6.54 20.77 33.28
N GLU A 304 6.23 21.83 34.03
CA GLU A 304 6.83 22.15 35.31
C GLU A 304 5.87 21.78 36.43
N ASN A 305 6.19 20.76 37.25
CA ASN A 305 5.30 20.29 38.32
C ASN A 305 3.84 20.01 37.87
N GLY A 306 3.66 19.59 36.61
CA GLY A 306 2.34 19.39 35.98
C GLY A 306 1.69 20.65 35.39
N GLN A 307 2.36 21.81 35.42
CA GLN A 307 1.90 23.07 34.82
C GLN A 307 2.61 23.35 33.49
N TYR A 308 1.94 24.10 32.62
CA TYR A 308 2.42 24.54 31.30
C TYR A 308 2.30 26.06 31.17
N PRO A 309 2.84 26.72 30.11
CA PRO A 309 2.79 28.18 29.96
C PRO A 309 1.40 28.81 30.08
N ASN A 310 0.34 28.17 29.57
CA ASN A 310 -1.05 28.63 29.73
C ASN A 310 -1.60 28.55 31.17
N THR A 311 -0.88 27.88 32.07
CA THR A 311 -1.23 27.66 33.48
C THR A 311 -0.14 28.18 34.44
N ASN A 312 0.77 29.03 33.94
CA ASN A 312 1.90 29.65 34.66
C ASN A 312 3.06 28.71 35.05
N GLY A 313 3.28 27.62 34.31
CA GLY A 313 4.56 26.89 34.35
C GLY A 313 5.57 27.47 33.34
N ASP A 314 6.86 27.26 33.57
CA ASP A 314 7.94 27.69 32.65
C ASP A 314 7.80 27.14 31.21
N TYR A 315 8.34 27.89 30.25
CA TYR A 315 8.39 27.47 28.84
C TYR A 315 9.55 26.48 28.60
N ARG A 316 9.44 25.29 29.16
CA ARG A 316 10.41 24.21 28.97
C ARG A 316 10.32 23.65 27.54
N THR A 317 11.48 23.41 26.93
CA THR A 317 11.57 23.03 25.52
C THR A 317 12.78 22.14 25.26
N TYR A 318 12.58 21.02 24.55
CA TYR A 318 13.66 20.14 24.10
C TYR A 318 14.24 20.52 22.74
N THR A 319 13.51 21.26 21.89
CA THR A 319 14.01 21.69 20.57
C THR A 319 15.10 22.76 20.67
N ASN A 320 15.23 23.44 21.81
CA ASN A 320 16.25 24.46 22.07
C ASN A 320 17.64 23.84 22.38
N SER A 321 18.02 22.84 21.59
CA SER A 321 19.32 22.15 21.58
C SER A 321 20.25 22.74 20.51
N VAL A 322 21.55 22.41 20.57
CA VAL A 322 22.53 22.80 19.54
C VAL A 322 23.27 21.58 18.98
N ILE A 323 23.46 21.55 17.66
CA ILE A 323 24.25 20.55 16.94
C ILE A 323 25.69 21.09 16.81
N VAL A 324 26.69 20.28 17.15
CA VAL A 324 28.10 20.64 17.09
C VAL A 324 28.89 19.46 16.51
N ASN A 325 29.11 19.47 15.20
CA ASN A 325 29.73 18.40 14.41
C ASN A 325 29.14 17.00 14.66
N LYS A 326 29.65 16.21 15.60
CA LYS A 326 29.15 14.85 15.94
C LYS A 326 28.40 14.76 17.27
N THR A 327 28.26 15.87 18.01
CA THR A 327 27.54 15.94 19.29
C THR A 327 26.28 16.80 19.16
N VAL A 328 25.21 16.43 19.86
CA VAL A 328 24.00 17.25 20.02
C VAL A 328 23.80 17.53 21.50
N ILE A 329 23.76 18.81 21.88
CA ILE A 329 23.62 19.25 23.27
C ILE A 329 22.18 19.67 23.53
N VAL A 330 21.46 18.90 24.34
CA VAL A 330 20.01 18.99 24.56
C VAL A 330 19.73 19.55 25.96
N PRO A 331 18.82 20.54 26.12
CA PRO A 331 18.39 20.98 27.45
C PRO A 331 17.58 19.89 28.17
N THR A 332 17.78 19.74 29.49
CA THR A 332 17.05 18.78 30.32
C THR A 332 16.44 19.44 31.57
N TYR A 333 15.41 18.83 32.15
CA TYR A 333 14.56 19.45 33.18
C TYR A 333 14.21 18.48 34.31
N GLU A 334 13.52 17.38 33.99
CA GLU A 334 13.07 16.36 34.93
C GLU A 334 13.25 14.97 34.31
N THR A 335 13.95 14.07 35.02
CA THR A 335 14.41 12.77 34.51
C THR A 335 13.30 11.90 33.90
N GLN A 336 12.07 12.01 34.42
CA GLN A 336 10.88 11.29 33.93
C GLN A 336 10.53 11.63 32.46
N TYR A 337 10.78 12.87 32.02
CA TYR A 337 10.53 13.32 30.65
C TYR A 337 11.81 13.32 29.81
N ASP A 338 12.95 13.66 30.43
CA ASP A 338 14.25 13.81 29.76
C ASP A 338 14.72 12.53 29.05
N THR A 339 14.45 11.35 29.63
CA THR A 339 14.84 10.06 29.02
C THR A 339 14.15 9.81 27.68
N THR A 340 12.87 10.16 27.56
CA THR A 340 12.11 10.06 26.31
C THR A 340 12.62 11.08 25.28
N ALA A 341 12.86 12.32 25.69
CA ALA A 341 13.38 13.38 24.82
C ALA A 341 14.77 13.05 24.26
N LEU A 342 15.69 12.57 25.09
CA LEU A 342 17.04 12.17 24.66
C LEU A 342 16.98 10.98 23.70
N ARG A 343 16.16 9.96 23.98
CA ARG A 343 15.96 8.81 23.09
C ARG A 343 15.35 9.19 21.73
N ILE A 344 14.50 10.22 21.68
CA ILE A 344 14.00 10.77 20.41
C ILE A 344 15.15 11.38 19.59
N TYR A 345 16.08 12.10 20.22
CA TYR A 345 17.30 12.59 19.56
C TYR A 345 18.23 11.45 19.10
N GLU A 346 18.46 10.43 19.93
CA GLU A 346 19.28 9.25 19.57
C GLU A 346 18.72 8.51 18.34
N ASN A 347 17.40 8.33 18.28
CA ASN A 347 16.71 7.70 17.16
C ASN A 347 16.65 8.59 15.90
N ALA A 348 16.51 9.91 16.08
CA ALA A 348 16.44 10.87 14.98
C ALA A 348 17.81 11.16 14.35
N MET A 349 18.88 11.07 15.13
CA MET A 349 20.26 11.33 14.70
C MET A 349 21.19 10.16 15.10
N PRO A 350 21.02 8.96 14.52
CA PRO A 350 21.84 7.79 14.88
C PRO A 350 23.33 8.04 14.73
N GLY A 351 24.13 7.58 15.70
CA GLY A 351 25.58 7.76 15.74
C GLY A 351 26.07 9.10 16.28
N TYR A 352 25.19 10.08 16.52
CA TYR A 352 25.56 11.32 17.22
C TYR A 352 25.65 11.08 18.73
N ASN A 353 26.58 11.80 19.37
CA ASN A 353 26.74 11.83 20.82
C ASN A 353 25.71 12.80 21.44
N ILE A 354 24.66 12.29 22.09
CA ILE A 354 23.59 13.12 22.66
C ILE A 354 23.93 13.46 24.12
N VAL A 355 24.00 14.76 24.45
CA VAL A 355 24.42 15.27 25.77
C VAL A 355 23.33 16.12 26.40
N GLY A 356 22.68 15.60 27.45
CA GLY A 356 21.69 16.34 28.24
C GLY A 356 22.33 17.29 29.26
N ILE A 357 21.93 18.56 29.27
CA ILE A 357 22.38 19.58 30.25
C ILE A 357 21.17 20.18 30.97
N ASN A 358 21.15 20.14 32.31
CA ASN A 358 20.00 20.63 33.07
C ASN A 358 19.84 22.16 32.97
N CYS A 359 18.67 22.60 32.51
CA CYS A 359 18.35 24.00 32.19
C CYS A 359 17.33 24.64 33.14
N ASN A 360 16.90 23.97 34.22
CA ASN A 360 15.95 24.52 35.21
C ASN A 360 16.38 25.88 35.80
N SER A 361 17.68 26.19 35.82
CA SER A 361 18.16 27.48 36.33
C SER A 361 18.07 28.64 35.33
N ILE A 362 17.99 28.36 34.02
CA ILE A 362 18.00 29.38 32.95
C ILE A 362 16.62 29.55 32.29
N ILE A 363 15.82 28.48 32.22
CA ILE A 363 14.54 28.49 31.53
C ILE A 363 13.47 29.49 32.05
N PRO A 364 13.46 29.94 33.32
CA PRO A 364 12.58 31.04 33.75
C PRO A 364 12.89 32.40 33.10
N LEU A 365 13.99 32.50 32.34
CA LEU A 365 14.35 33.68 31.56
C LEU A 365 13.92 33.59 30.08
N SER A 366 13.17 32.54 29.71
CA SER A 366 12.71 32.22 28.35
C SER A 366 13.83 31.89 27.37
N GLY A 367 14.68 30.91 27.70
CA GLY A 367 15.68 30.36 26.78
C GLY A 367 16.50 29.23 27.41
N ALA A 368 17.12 28.39 26.57
CA ALA A 368 17.95 27.26 27.01
C ALA A 368 19.29 27.20 26.25
N ILE A 369 19.76 26.00 25.85
CA ILE A 369 21.11 25.78 25.29
C ILE A 369 21.31 26.47 23.94
N HIS A 370 20.34 26.37 23.02
CA HIS A 370 20.44 26.99 21.70
C HIS A 370 20.52 28.51 21.82
N CYS A 371 19.74 29.13 22.72
CA CYS A 371 19.73 30.57 22.98
C CYS A 371 21.08 31.14 23.49
N ILE A 372 21.96 30.31 24.06
CA ILE A 372 23.26 30.73 24.63
C ILE A 372 24.47 30.18 23.87
N THR A 373 24.25 29.69 22.64
CA THR A 373 25.29 29.17 21.75
C THR A 373 25.09 29.73 20.34
N LYS A 374 26.17 29.87 19.54
CA LYS A 374 26.08 30.26 18.12
C LYS A 374 27.13 29.54 17.28
N GLU A 375 26.73 28.88 16.21
CA GLU A 375 27.61 28.17 15.28
C GLU A 375 28.55 29.08 14.48
N ILE A 376 29.79 28.62 14.29
CA ILE A 376 30.82 29.29 13.47
C ILE A 376 31.37 28.25 12.48
N GLY A 377 31.21 28.52 11.18
CA GLY A 377 31.62 27.61 10.12
C GLY A 377 33.13 27.52 9.87
N VAL A 378 33.54 26.44 9.22
CA VAL A 378 34.93 26.26 8.75
C VAL A 378 35.27 27.14 7.56
N LYS A 379 36.52 27.60 7.47
CA LYS A 379 36.96 28.47 6.35
C LYS A 379 37.04 27.78 5.00
N GLU A 380 37.40 26.50 4.98
CA GLU A 380 37.36 25.61 3.81
C GLU A 380 36.31 24.52 4.10
N PRO A 381 35.01 24.74 3.86
CA PRO A 381 34.00 23.69 4.00
C PRO A 381 34.17 22.64 2.89
N LEU A 382 33.93 21.37 3.22
CA LEU A 382 33.77 20.30 2.24
C LEU A 382 32.29 19.93 2.19
N TRP A 383 31.52 20.71 1.45
CA TRP A 383 30.06 20.58 1.42
C TRP A 383 29.66 19.34 0.62
N ILE A 384 28.95 18.42 1.28
CA ILE A 384 28.28 17.27 0.67
C ILE A 384 26.77 17.50 0.78
N SER A 385 26.10 17.61 -0.37
CA SER A 385 24.64 17.60 -0.48
C SER A 385 24.20 16.33 -1.21
N HIS A 386 23.29 15.58 -0.59
CA HIS A 386 22.75 14.32 -1.11
C HIS A 386 21.34 14.13 -0.58
N ALA A 387 20.36 14.02 -1.48
CA ALA A 387 19.00 13.66 -1.12
C ALA A 387 18.95 12.15 -0.85
N LYS A 388 18.53 11.75 0.34
CA LYS A 388 18.52 10.34 0.78
C LYS A 388 17.75 9.47 -0.23
N ILE A 389 18.25 8.28 -0.51
CA ILE A 389 17.49 7.24 -1.22
C ILE A 389 16.31 6.83 -0.34
N LEU A 390 15.16 6.60 -0.95
CA LEU A 390 13.97 6.06 -0.29
C LEU A 390 13.81 4.59 -0.65
N ASP A 391 13.00 3.90 0.16
CA ASP A 391 12.60 2.52 -0.09
C ASP A 391 11.99 2.40 -1.50
N GLY A 392 12.58 1.53 -2.33
CA GLY A 392 12.35 1.61 -3.78
C GLY A 392 12.81 0.39 -4.57
N SER A 393 12.19 0.21 -5.74
CA SER A 393 12.56 -0.81 -6.71
C SER A 393 13.56 -0.28 -7.74
N SER A 394 14.47 -1.15 -8.16
CA SER A 394 15.33 -0.94 -9.32
C SER A 394 15.63 -2.28 -9.98
N THR A 395 15.86 -2.27 -11.29
CA THR A 395 16.23 -3.46 -12.08
C THR A 395 17.72 -3.47 -12.46
N THR A 396 18.48 -2.45 -12.05
CA THR A 396 19.91 -2.28 -12.40
C THR A 396 20.77 -1.93 -11.18
N GLY A 397 20.23 -1.15 -10.25
CA GLY A 397 20.93 -0.66 -9.07
C GLY A 397 20.39 0.70 -8.59
N TYR A 398 20.88 1.17 -7.45
CA TYR A 398 20.39 2.37 -6.79
C TYR A 398 21.34 3.55 -7.01
N ASP A 399 20.85 4.58 -7.69
CA ASP A 399 21.62 5.75 -8.09
C ASP A 399 21.93 6.67 -6.90
N VAL A 400 23.22 6.82 -6.59
CA VAL A 400 23.73 7.70 -5.54
C VAL A 400 24.35 8.93 -6.19
N SER A 401 23.58 10.01 -6.28
CA SER A 401 24.03 11.32 -6.79
C SER A 401 24.23 12.30 -5.64
N ALA A 402 25.35 13.02 -5.61
CA ALA A 402 25.64 14.03 -4.58
C ALA A 402 26.40 15.23 -5.17
N LYS A 403 26.02 16.45 -4.78
CA LYS A 403 26.85 17.64 -5.04
C LYS A 403 27.94 17.73 -3.98
N ILE A 404 29.19 17.79 -4.40
CA ILE A 404 30.37 17.79 -3.51
C ILE A 404 31.30 18.93 -3.92
N LYS A 405 31.38 19.98 -3.10
CA LYS A 405 32.10 21.22 -3.44
C LYS A 405 32.99 21.69 -2.27
N THR A 406 34.18 22.20 -2.59
CA THR A 406 35.11 22.81 -1.62
C THR A 406 36.08 23.74 -2.33
N GLN A 407 36.58 24.79 -1.65
CA GLN A 407 37.45 25.81 -2.26
C GLN A 407 38.71 25.23 -2.94
N SER A 408 39.33 24.20 -2.34
CA SER A 408 40.52 23.57 -2.93
C SER A 408 40.20 22.60 -4.08
N GLY A 409 38.93 22.29 -4.33
CA GLY A 409 38.45 21.23 -5.22
C GLY A 409 38.50 19.84 -4.56
N VAL A 410 37.74 18.89 -5.12
CA VAL A 410 37.60 17.52 -4.62
C VAL A 410 38.64 16.62 -5.29
N SER A 411 39.40 15.84 -4.51
CA SER A 411 40.39 14.88 -5.01
C SER A 411 39.81 13.48 -5.24
N GLY A 412 38.70 13.15 -4.58
CA GLY A 412 37.96 11.90 -4.72
C GLY A 412 36.74 11.85 -3.80
N ALA A 413 35.75 11.05 -4.17
CA ALA A 413 34.56 10.76 -3.37
C ALA A 413 34.14 9.30 -3.59
N SER A 414 33.55 8.69 -2.57
CA SER A 414 33.10 7.29 -2.58
C SER A 414 31.80 7.14 -1.79
N VAL A 415 30.94 6.25 -2.26
CA VAL A 415 29.82 5.70 -1.47
C VAL A 415 30.34 4.49 -0.72
N PHE A 416 29.95 4.35 0.54
CA PHE A 416 30.18 3.15 1.33
C PHE A 416 28.82 2.52 1.62
N TRP A 417 28.61 1.26 1.26
CA TRP A 417 27.31 0.58 1.39
C TRP A 417 27.44 -0.86 1.93
N SER A 418 26.39 -1.39 2.55
CA SER A 418 26.32 -2.77 3.03
C SER A 418 24.88 -3.26 3.20
N THR A 419 24.71 -4.58 3.19
CA THR A 419 23.47 -5.29 3.57
C THR A 419 23.59 -6.02 4.91
N ASP A 420 24.81 -6.11 5.46
CA ASP A 420 25.10 -6.56 6.82
C ASP A 420 26.27 -5.72 7.36
N THR A 421 25.96 -4.74 8.22
CA THR A 421 26.95 -3.83 8.80
C THR A 421 27.98 -4.54 9.68
N THR A 422 27.73 -5.79 10.11
CA THR A 422 28.71 -6.59 10.86
C THR A 422 29.85 -7.11 9.97
N GLN A 423 29.66 -7.19 8.64
CA GLN A 423 30.74 -7.44 7.68
C GLN A 423 31.50 -6.16 7.29
N GLY A 424 31.06 -4.99 7.76
CA GLY A 424 31.56 -3.68 7.35
C GLY A 424 30.87 -3.15 6.08
N PHE A 425 31.50 -2.15 5.44
CA PHE A 425 30.97 -1.47 4.25
C PHE A 425 31.87 -1.68 3.03
N THR A 426 31.24 -1.88 1.86
CA THR A 426 31.89 -1.94 0.55
C THR A 426 32.03 -0.54 -0.03
N GLU A 427 33.23 -0.19 -0.52
CA GLU A 427 33.49 1.09 -1.18
C GLU A 427 33.13 1.06 -2.67
N LEU A 428 32.45 2.10 -3.15
CA LEU A 428 32.19 2.40 -4.56
C LEU A 428 32.66 3.82 -4.88
N THR A 429 33.73 3.96 -5.66
CA THR A 429 34.25 5.28 -6.07
C THR A 429 33.23 6.02 -6.94
N MET A 430 32.90 7.27 -6.58
CA MET A 430 32.01 8.13 -7.33
C MET A 430 32.75 8.79 -8.51
N THR A 431 32.11 8.79 -9.67
CA THR A 431 32.59 9.48 -10.87
C THR A 431 32.13 10.94 -10.86
N PRO A 432 33.02 11.93 -11.04
CA PRO A 432 32.61 13.33 -11.19
C PRO A 432 31.87 13.55 -12.51
N THR A 433 30.83 14.38 -12.47
CA THR A 433 29.96 14.71 -13.60
C THR A 433 30.00 16.23 -13.89
N GLN A 434 28.87 16.88 -14.14
CA GLN A 434 28.79 18.34 -14.34
C GLN A 434 28.37 19.05 -13.04
N ASN A 435 28.68 20.35 -12.93
CA ASN A 435 28.24 21.24 -11.85
C ASN A 435 28.52 20.70 -10.42
N ASP A 436 29.74 20.22 -10.20
CA ASP A 436 30.22 19.66 -8.92
C ASP A 436 29.42 18.45 -8.40
N SER A 437 28.65 17.78 -9.28
CA SER A 437 27.89 16.57 -8.97
C SER A 437 28.73 15.30 -9.20
N PHE A 438 28.64 14.35 -8.27
CA PHE A 438 29.32 13.06 -8.25
C PHE A 438 28.29 11.93 -8.26
N TYR A 439 28.58 10.85 -8.98
CA TYR A 439 27.66 9.73 -9.20
C TYR A 439 28.32 8.36 -8.95
N ALA A 440 27.63 7.49 -8.23
CA ALA A 440 27.86 6.05 -8.22
C ALA A 440 26.51 5.31 -8.23
N GLN A 441 26.53 4.00 -8.48
CA GLN A 441 25.35 3.14 -8.40
C GLN A 441 25.64 1.96 -7.47
N ILE A 442 24.84 1.80 -6.42
CA ILE A 442 24.86 0.60 -5.57
C ILE A 442 24.24 -0.55 -6.40
N PRO A 443 24.88 -1.72 -6.51
CA PRO A 443 24.33 -2.84 -7.28
C PRO A 443 22.92 -3.26 -6.85
N PHE A 444 22.12 -3.76 -7.79
CA PHE A 444 20.81 -4.38 -7.53
C PHE A 444 20.84 -5.33 -6.31
N GLN A 445 19.82 -5.22 -5.46
CA GLN A 445 19.59 -6.11 -4.31
C GLN A 445 18.20 -6.74 -4.41
N ASN A 446 18.04 -7.93 -3.86
CA ASN A 446 16.77 -8.64 -3.85
C ASN A 446 15.71 -7.91 -3.02
N TRP A 447 14.44 -8.10 -3.35
CA TRP A 447 13.30 -7.58 -2.60
C TRP A 447 13.39 -7.89 -1.09
N GLY A 448 13.03 -6.93 -0.24
CA GLY A 448 13.11 -7.02 1.23
C GLY A 448 14.52 -6.84 1.81
N THR A 449 15.54 -6.64 0.98
CA THR A 449 16.91 -6.37 1.45
C THR A 449 17.03 -4.94 1.98
N LYS A 450 17.57 -4.76 3.19
CA LYS A 450 17.92 -3.43 3.73
C LYS A 450 19.34 -3.04 3.35
N ILE A 451 19.50 -1.83 2.81
CA ILE A 451 20.76 -1.27 2.33
C ILE A 451 21.16 -0.10 3.23
N HIS A 452 22.25 -0.30 3.96
CA HIS A 452 22.90 0.70 4.81
C HIS A 452 23.94 1.44 3.97
N TYR A 453 23.95 2.77 3.94
CA TYR A 453 24.95 3.51 3.17
C TYR A 453 25.29 4.92 3.70
N TYR A 454 26.46 5.42 3.33
CA TYR A 454 26.90 6.80 3.54
C TYR A 454 27.83 7.26 2.40
N ILE A 455 28.12 8.57 2.34
CA ILE A 455 29.05 9.15 1.36
C ILE A 455 30.25 9.72 2.09
N SER A 456 31.45 9.55 1.53
CA SER A 456 32.69 10.19 2.01
C SER A 456 33.42 10.89 0.86
N ALA A 457 34.01 12.05 1.14
CA ALA A 457 34.72 12.86 0.16
C ALA A 457 36.04 13.39 0.72
N THR A 458 37.04 13.58 -0.15
CA THR A 458 38.34 14.16 0.20
C THR A 458 38.66 15.37 -0.68
N SER A 459 39.12 16.46 -0.07
CA SER A 459 39.57 17.67 -0.75
C SER A 459 41.00 17.54 -1.30
N ASN A 460 41.37 18.40 -2.24
CA ASN A 460 42.77 18.56 -2.67
C ASN A 460 43.68 19.11 -1.55
N SER A 461 43.12 19.72 -0.50
CA SER A 461 43.85 20.02 0.75
C SER A 461 44.06 18.79 1.66
N GLY A 462 43.57 17.60 1.28
CA GLY A 462 43.73 16.34 2.01
C GLY A 462 42.75 16.16 3.17
N LYS A 463 41.70 16.99 3.21
CA LYS A 463 40.65 16.96 4.23
C LYS A 463 39.56 15.97 3.82
N THR A 464 39.25 14.99 4.67
CA THR A 464 38.20 14.01 4.42
C THR A 464 37.04 14.20 5.40
N ILE A 465 35.80 14.25 4.89
CA ILE A 465 34.59 14.17 5.72
C ILE A 465 33.60 13.16 5.13
N SER A 466 32.62 12.74 5.94
CA SER A 466 31.50 11.92 5.50
C SER A 466 30.16 12.63 5.72
N LYS A 467 29.13 12.21 5.00
CA LYS A 467 27.72 12.54 5.27
C LYS A 467 26.96 11.22 5.51
N PRO A 468 26.35 11.00 6.69
CA PRO A 468 26.43 11.83 7.91
C PRO A 468 27.86 12.00 8.45
N LEU A 469 28.11 13.07 9.23
CA LEU A 469 29.43 13.36 9.84
C LEU A 469 29.89 12.23 10.79
N VAL A 470 28.94 11.48 11.33
CA VAL A 470 29.09 10.36 12.27
C VAL A 470 29.26 8.99 11.57
N ALA A 471 29.39 8.94 10.26
CA ALA A 471 29.61 7.66 9.56
C ALA A 471 31.00 7.06 9.86
N PRO A 472 31.15 5.73 9.95
CA PRO A 472 30.14 4.70 9.66
C PRO A 472 29.08 4.45 10.74
N GLU A 473 29.28 4.89 11.98
CA GLU A 473 28.37 4.64 13.10
C GLU A 473 26.96 5.17 12.84
N GLY A 474 26.82 6.36 12.27
CA GLY A 474 25.57 6.88 11.72
C GLY A 474 25.58 6.88 10.19
N HIS A 475 24.62 6.18 9.60
CA HIS A 475 24.46 5.98 8.16
C HIS A 475 22.96 6.00 7.79
N TRP A 476 22.65 6.16 6.50
CA TRP A 476 21.26 6.03 6.03
C TRP A 476 20.91 4.56 5.76
N ILE A 477 19.61 4.26 5.79
CA ILE A 477 19.07 2.93 5.50
C ILE A 477 17.89 3.14 4.54
N PHE A 478 17.79 2.30 3.52
CA PHE A 478 16.59 2.15 2.69
C PHE A 478 16.37 0.66 2.36
N GLU A 479 15.15 0.28 1.99
CA GLU A 479 14.79 -1.08 1.62
C GLU A 479 14.61 -1.25 0.09
N ALA A 480 15.08 -2.38 -0.44
CA ALA A 480 14.80 -2.81 -1.80
C ALA A 480 13.34 -3.26 -1.91
N THR A 481 12.44 -2.36 -2.28
CA THR A 481 11.03 -2.69 -2.52
C THR A 481 10.80 -3.10 -3.98
N GLY A 482 9.58 -3.49 -4.32
CA GLY A 482 9.21 -3.95 -5.65
C GLY A 482 7.98 -4.84 -5.61
N ILE A 483 7.52 -5.26 -6.80
CA ILE A 483 6.50 -6.30 -6.90
C ILE A 483 7.16 -7.61 -6.44
N PRO A 484 6.58 -8.37 -5.49
CA PRO A 484 7.08 -9.70 -5.15
C PRO A 484 7.03 -10.62 -6.38
N PRO A 485 7.71 -11.79 -6.36
CA PRO A 485 7.62 -12.74 -7.46
C PRO A 485 6.16 -13.08 -7.76
N GLN A 486 5.74 -12.93 -9.02
CA GLN A 486 4.40 -13.30 -9.50
C GLN A 486 4.54 -14.40 -10.53
N LEU A 487 3.74 -15.44 -10.41
CA LEU A 487 3.70 -16.58 -11.32
C LEU A 487 2.32 -16.65 -11.95
N GLY A 488 2.25 -17.17 -13.17
CA GLY A 488 0.99 -17.45 -13.85
C GLY A 488 1.14 -18.66 -14.77
N LEU A 489 0.35 -19.70 -14.59
CA LEU A 489 0.34 -20.88 -15.45
C LEU A 489 -0.60 -20.62 -16.63
N SER A 490 -0.13 -20.80 -17.86
CA SER A 490 -0.93 -20.56 -19.07
C SER A 490 -1.22 -21.83 -19.87
N THR A 491 -0.49 -22.92 -19.64
CA THR A 491 -0.80 -24.25 -20.19
C THR A 491 -0.18 -25.34 -19.28
N PRO A 492 -0.91 -26.39 -18.88
CA PRO A 492 -2.36 -26.54 -19.02
C PRO A 492 -3.09 -25.55 -18.12
N ASN A 493 -4.29 -25.11 -18.51
CA ASN A 493 -5.17 -24.30 -17.65
C ASN A 493 -6.52 -24.96 -17.35
N GLY A 494 -6.72 -26.19 -17.84
CA GLY A 494 -7.86 -27.04 -17.51
C GLY A 494 -8.87 -27.18 -18.65
N GLY A 495 -9.52 -28.33 -18.68
CA GLY A 495 -10.38 -28.77 -19.79
C GLY A 495 -9.63 -29.41 -20.96
N GLU A 496 -8.29 -29.44 -20.96
CA GLU A 496 -7.53 -30.20 -21.96
C GLU A 496 -7.71 -31.72 -21.77
N ILE A 497 -7.55 -32.46 -22.88
CA ILE A 497 -7.51 -33.92 -22.90
C ILE A 497 -6.16 -34.33 -23.50
N TRP A 498 -5.30 -34.94 -22.68
CA TRP A 498 -3.92 -35.31 -23.03
C TRP A 498 -3.76 -36.83 -23.08
N GLU A 499 -3.33 -37.37 -24.22
CA GLU A 499 -3.10 -38.81 -24.37
C GLU A 499 -1.83 -39.23 -23.60
N ALA A 500 -1.94 -40.30 -22.82
CA ALA A 500 -0.83 -40.88 -22.05
C ALA A 500 0.42 -41.17 -22.91
N GLY A 501 1.60 -40.75 -22.44
CA GLY A 501 2.87 -40.96 -23.14
C GLY A 501 3.16 -39.95 -24.27
N THR A 502 2.23 -39.05 -24.60
CA THR A 502 2.53 -37.90 -25.48
C THR A 502 3.43 -36.88 -24.79
N THR A 503 3.99 -35.93 -25.55
CA THR A 503 4.75 -34.80 -25.01
C THR A 503 3.94 -33.52 -25.21
N GLN A 504 3.75 -32.78 -24.12
CA GLN A 504 2.94 -31.56 -24.06
C GLN A 504 3.79 -30.44 -23.43
N ASP A 505 3.67 -29.21 -23.93
CA ASP A 505 4.42 -28.08 -23.38
C ASP A 505 3.67 -27.44 -22.20
N ILE A 506 4.31 -27.43 -21.03
CA ILE A 506 3.87 -26.64 -19.88
C ILE A 506 4.40 -25.22 -20.05
N VAL A 507 3.52 -24.23 -20.05
CA VAL A 507 3.85 -22.83 -20.34
C VAL A 507 3.43 -21.94 -19.18
N TRP A 508 4.30 -21.01 -18.78
CA TRP A 508 4.05 -20.09 -17.68
C TRP A 508 4.63 -18.69 -17.96
N VAL A 509 4.06 -17.69 -17.30
CA VAL A 509 4.63 -16.36 -17.11
C VAL A 509 5.20 -16.24 -15.70
N SER A 510 6.22 -15.40 -15.52
CA SER A 510 6.90 -15.24 -14.24
C SER A 510 7.56 -13.87 -14.14
N PHE A 511 7.00 -12.97 -13.33
CA PHE A 511 7.55 -11.64 -13.06
C PHE A 511 8.36 -11.66 -11.75
N ASN A 512 9.54 -11.05 -11.74
CA ASN A 512 10.44 -10.99 -10.57
C ASN A 512 10.80 -12.33 -9.88
N ALA A 513 10.63 -13.46 -10.57
CA ALA A 513 11.17 -14.76 -10.15
C ALA A 513 12.44 -15.09 -10.96
N ASP A 514 13.52 -15.47 -10.27
CA ASP A 514 14.77 -15.92 -10.90
C ASP A 514 14.73 -17.39 -11.34
N PHE A 515 13.95 -18.21 -10.62
CA PHE A 515 13.78 -19.64 -10.86
C PHE A 515 12.46 -20.18 -10.28
N ILE A 516 11.94 -21.26 -10.87
CA ILE A 516 10.67 -21.92 -10.48
C ILE A 516 10.82 -23.44 -10.38
N ASN A 517 9.86 -24.08 -9.70
CA ASN A 517 9.57 -25.51 -9.80
C ASN A 517 8.25 -25.73 -10.55
N LEU A 518 8.10 -26.90 -11.18
CA LEU A 518 6.86 -27.39 -11.79
C LEU A 518 6.45 -28.71 -11.14
N GLU A 519 5.17 -28.85 -10.80
CA GLU A 519 4.59 -30.03 -10.14
C GLU A 519 3.24 -30.40 -10.78
N TYR A 520 2.85 -31.67 -10.69
CA TYR A 520 1.53 -32.15 -11.12
C TYR A 520 0.85 -33.02 -10.06
N THR A 521 -0.47 -33.15 -10.16
CA THR A 521 -1.28 -34.12 -9.41
C THR A 521 -2.23 -34.86 -10.36
N THR A 522 -2.70 -36.04 -9.97
CA THR A 522 -3.74 -36.81 -10.69
C THR A 522 -4.96 -37.13 -9.81
N ASN A 523 -5.03 -36.53 -8.62
CA ASN A 523 -6.10 -36.72 -7.62
C ASN A 523 -6.41 -35.42 -6.84
N GLY A 524 -6.03 -34.26 -7.39
CA GLY A 524 -6.22 -32.94 -6.79
C GLY A 524 -5.56 -32.69 -5.42
N THR A 525 -4.71 -33.60 -4.90
CA THR A 525 -4.22 -33.53 -3.51
C THR A 525 -2.76 -33.94 -3.33
N ASP A 526 -2.32 -35.05 -3.93
CA ASP A 526 -0.92 -35.48 -3.90
C ASP A 526 -0.15 -34.86 -5.08
N TRP A 527 0.84 -34.02 -4.80
CA TRP A 527 1.68 -33.35 -5.80
C TRP A 527 3.02 -34.06 -6.01
N ALA A 528 3.45 -34.15 -7.27
CA ALA A 528 4.69 -34.79 -7.71
C ALA A 528 5.53 -33.85 -8.60
N GLU A 529 6.84 -33.84 -8.40
CA GLU A 529 7.76 -32.98 -9.15
C GLU A 529 7.84 -33.37 -10.63
N ILE A 530 7.70 -32.37 -11.51
CA ILE A 530 7.97 -32.45 -12.96
C ILE A 530 9.41 -32.00 -13.23
N ALA A 531 9.80 -30.87 -12.65
CA ALA A 531 11.14 -30.27 -12.74
C ALA A 531 11.34 -29.23 -11.64
N SER A 532 12.60 -28.99 -11.24
CA SER A 532 12.95 -28.01 -10.21
C SER A 532 14.10 -27.08 -10.63
N ASN A 533 14.12 -25.88 -10.05
CA ASN A 533 15.09 -24.81 -10.32
C ASN A 533 15.23 -24.43 -11.81
N LEU A 534 14.11 -24.40 -12.54
CA LEU A 534 14.07 -23.91 -13.93
C LEU A 534 14.27 -22.39 -13.94
N PRO A 535 15.30 -21.85 -14.62
CA PRO A 535 15.57 -20.42 -14.64
C PRO A 535 14.58 -19.66 -15.52
N THR A 536 14.17 -18.47 -15.08
CA THR A 536 13.06 -17.71 -15.69
C THR A 536 13.49 -16.38 -16.31
N ASN A 537 12.81 -15.96 -17.38
CA ASN A 537 12.98 -14.66 -18.05
C ASN A 537 11.61 -14.16 -18.52
N PHE A 538 10.83 -13.55 -17.62
CA PHE A 538 9.42 -13.15 -17.80
C PHE A 538 8.42 -14.30 -18.07
N GLY A 539 8.91 -15.51 -18.31
CA GLY A 539 8.14 -16.75 -18.41
C GLY A 539 9.02 -17.91 -18.85
N GLY A 540 8.41 -19.00 -19.30
CA GLY A 540 9.09 -20.15 -19.87
C GLY A 540 8.15 -21.19 -20.49
N THR A 541 8.75 -22.20 -21.10
CA THR A 541 8.08 -23.43 -21.55
C THR A 541 8.93 -24.65 -21.20
N TYR A 542 8.28 -25.76 -20.86
CA TYR A 542 8.91 -27.04 -20.51
C TYR A 542 8.11 -28.20 -21.11
N SER A 543 8.72 -28.91 -22.06
CA SER A 543 8.12 -30.08 -22.70
C SER A 543 8.08 -31.28 -21.75
N TRP A 544 6.89 -31.62 -21.26
CA TRP A 544 6.63 -32.72 -20.33
C TRP A 544 6.10 -33.96 -21.06
N THR A 545 6.65 -35.14 -20.76
CA THR A 545 6.05 -36.41 -21.20
C THR A 545 4.94 -36.80 -20.23
N VAL A 546 3.70 -36.84 -20.72
CA VAL A 546 2.49 -37.12 -19.93
C VAL A 546 2.55 -38.55 -19.36
N PRO A 547 2.32 -38.76 -18.05
CA PRO A 547 2.46 -40.07 -17.42
C PRO A 547 1.38 -41.06 -17.86
N ASN A 548 1.70 -42.35 -17.83
CA ASN A 548 0.80 -43.44 -18.22
C ASN A 548 -0.23 -43.77 -17.12
N VAL A 549 -1.08 -42.80 -16.77
CA VAL A 549 -2.14 -42.89 -15.75
C VAL A 549 -3.38 -42.16 -16.28
N SER A 550 -4.51 -42.85 -16.42
CA SER A 550 -5.79 -42.22 -16.77
C SER A 550 -6.44 -41.58 -15.53
N SER A 551 -6.81 -40.30 -15.63
CA SER A 551 -7.54 -39.55 -14.58
C SER A 551 -8.18 -38.29 -15.16
N SER A 552 -9.34 -37.88 -14.63
CA SER A 552 -10.02 -36.60 -14.89
C SER A 552 -9.59 -35.46 -13.97
N ASP A 553 -8.84 -35.80 -12.92
CA ASP A 553 -8.63 -34.93 -11.76
C ASP A 553 -7.19 -34.40 -11.72
N CYS A 554 -6.62 -34.15 -12.91
CA CYS A 554 -5.23 -33.72 -13.05
C CYS A 554 -5.11 -32.19 -12.97
N LYS A 555 -4.07 -31.72 -12.30
CA LYS A 555 -3.62 -30.31 -12.33
C LYS A 555 -2.10 -30.25 -12.49
N VAL A 556 -1.62 -29.12 -13.00
CA VAL A 556 -0.22 -28.69 -12.95
C VAL A 556 -0.14 -27.41 -12.12
N ARG A 557 1.00 -27.15 -11.48
CA ARG A 557 1.30 -25.88 -10.83
C ARG A 557 2.75 -25.45 -10.99
N VAL A 558 2.97 -24.15 -10.90
CA VAL A 558 4.26 -23.47 -10.91
C VAL A 558 4.49 -22.81 -9.55
N VAL A 559 5.66 -23.04 -8.94
CA VAL A 559 5.93 -22.67 -7.53
C VAL A 559 7.28 -21.96 -7.40
N TYR A 560 7.34 -20.90 -6.59
CA TYR A 560 8.58 -20.21 -6.27
C TYR A 560 9.33 -20.94 -5.13
N PRO A 561 10.57 -21.46 -5.33
CA PRO A 561 11.15 -22.40 -4.37
C PRO A 561 11.61 -21.78 -3.04
N ASN A 562 11.74 -20.45 -2.96
CA ASN A 562 12.09 -19.75 -1.71
C ASN A 562 10.86 -19.43 -0.84
N ASP A 563 9.66 -19.34 -1.44
CA ASP A 563 8.39 -19.14 -0.74
C ASP A 563 7.27 -19.89 -1.48
N PRO A 564 6.92 -21.12 -1.04
CA PRO A 564 5.87 -21.91 -1.66
C PRO A 564 4.44 -21.36 -1.53
N SER A 565 4.21 -20.25 -0.83
CA SER A 565 2.93 -19.54 -0.90
C SER A 565 2.78 -18.76 -2.20
N ILE A 566 3.89 -18.43 -2.86
CA ILE A 566 3.92 -17.88 -4.21
C ILE A 566 3.89 -19.05 -5.20
N SER A 567 2.69 -19.42 -5.60
CA SER A 567 2.41 -20.45 -6.60
C SER A 567 1.20 -20.10 -7.44
N ASP A 568 1.12 -20.65 -8.65
CA ASP A 568 -0.11 -20.65 -9.45
C ASP A 568 -0.40 -22.06 -9.99
N GLU A 569 -1.69 -22.41 -10.10
CA GLU A 569 -2.17 -23.73 -10.52
C GLU A 569 -3.10 -23.60 -11.74
N SER A 570 -3.25 -24.67 -12.53
CA SER A 570 -4.24 -24.69 -13.62
C SER A 570 -5.65 -24.38 -13.08
N ASP A 571 -6.35 -23.41 -13.68
CA ASP A 571 -7.66 -22.90 -13.22
C ASP A 571 -8.65 -24.05 -12.97
N ASN A 572 -8.73 -24.97 -13.92
CA ASN A 572 -9.55 -26.18 -13.84
C ASN A 572 -8.68 -27.45 -13.90
N THR A 573 -9.30 -28.62 -13.73
CA THR A 573 -8.61 -29.90 -13.98
C THR A 573 -8.54 -30.20 -15.49
N PHE A 574 -7.52 -30.95 -15.89
CA PHE A 574 -7.43 -31.54 -17.22
C PHE A 574 -7.49 -33.08 -17.11
N GLN A 575 -7.78 -33.74 -18.24
CA GLN A 575 -7.91 -35.18 -18.32
C GLN A 575 -6.69 -35.82 -18.99
N ILE A 576 -6.25 -36.98 -18.49
CA ILE A 576 -5.33 -37.88 -19.20
C ILE A 576 -6.12 -39.10 -19.70
N THR A 577 -6.05 -39.41 -21.00
CA THR A 577 -6.73 -40.58 -21.61
C THR A 577 -5.78 -41.73 -21.93
N PHE A 578 -6.36 -42.92 -22.14
CA PHE A 578 -5.67 -44.16 -22.43
C PHE A 578 -6.58 -45.07 -23.28
N PRO A 579 -6.11 -45.65 -24.40
CA PRO A 579 -6.97 -46.35 -25.38
C PRO A 579 -7.50 -47.71 -24.90
N SER A 580 -8.63 -48.15 -25.47
CA SER A 580 -9.30 -49.41 -25.13
C SER A 580 -10.13 -50.01 -26.27
N ILE A 581 -10.40 -51.33 -26.21
CA ILE A 581 -11.23 -52.07 -27.19
C ILE A 581 -12.00 -53.22 -26.52
N THR A 582 -13.17 -53.57 -27.05
CA THR A 582 -14.02 -54.69 -26.62
C THR A 582 -14.91 -55.18 -27.76
N LEU A 583 -15.03 -56.49 -27.98
CA LEU A 583 -15.91 -57.09 -29.00
C LEU A 583 -17.34 -57.23 -28.47
N ILE A 584 -18.35 -57.11 -29.34
CA ILE A 584 -19.78 -57.17 -29.00
C ILE A 584 -20.53 -58.25 -29.81
N SER A 585 -20.19 -58.44 -31.08
CA SER A 585 -20.79 -59.45 -31.97
C SER A 585 -19.81 -59.84 -33.09
N PRO A 586 -19.78 -61.09 -33.58
CA PRO A 586 -20.42 -62.26 -32.97
C PRO A 586 -19.74 -62.58 -31.64
N ASN A 587 -20.54 -62.98 -30.66
CA ASN A 587 -20.05 -63.38 -29.34
C ASN A 587 -20.42 -64.84 -28.98
N GLY A 588 -21.21 -65.51 -29.83
CA GLY A 588 -21.30 -66.97 -29.89
C GLY A 588 -22.73 -67.50 -29.95
N ASN A 589 -22.87 -68.66 -30.61
CA ASN A 589 -24.12 -69.38 -30.91
C ASN A 589 -24.95 -68.81 -32.07
N GLU A 590 -24.38 -67.92 -32.89
CA GLU A 590 -24.99 -67.42 -34.13
C GLU A 590 -24.99 -68.47 -35.26
N ASN A 591 -25.87 -68.31 -36.25
CA ASN A 591 -25.92 -69.17 -37.44
C ASN A 591 -26.27 -68.34 -38.68
N TRP A 592 -25.37 -68.33 -39.66
CA TRP A 592 -25.36 -67.44 -40.82
C TRP A 592 -25.38 -68.21 -42.15
N GLU A 593 -25.30 -67.51 -43.28
CA GLU A 593 -25.44 -68.07 -44.63
C GLU A 593 -24.23 -67.68 -45.53
N VAL A 594 -23.66 -68.59 -46.34
CA VAL A 594 -22.63 -68.31 -47.37
C VAL A 594 -23.11 -67.18 -48.28
N GLY A 595 -22.30 -66.13 -48.41
CA GLY A 595 -22.65 -64.99 -49.24
C GLY A 595 -23.77 -64.12 -48.67
N SER A 596 -24.29 -64.44 -47.47
CA SER A 596 -25.01 -63.44 -46.67
C SER A 596 -24.02 -62.44 -46.09
N GLU A 597 -24.51 -61.24 -45.79
CA GLU A 597 -23.77 -60.19 -45.10
C GLU A 597 -24.22 -60.17 -43.63
N GLN A 598 -23.26 -60.03 -42.70
CA GLN A 598 -23.49 -60.11 -41.26
C GLN A 598 -22.58 -59.09 -40.54
N GLU A 599 -23.11 -58.40 -39.54
CA GLU A 599 -22.35 -57.36 -38.81
C GLU A 599 -21.43 -57.95 -37.71
N ILE A 600 -20.17 -57.53 -37.73
CA ILE A 600 -19.23 -57.65 -36.61
C ILE A 600 -19.28 -56.35 -35.82
N LEU A 601 -19.67 -56.39 -34.54
CA LEU A 601 -19.86 -55.20 -33.69
C LEU A 601 -18.78 -55.12 -32.59
N TRP A 602 -18.33 -53.91 -32.27
CA TRP A 602 -17.38 -53.65 -31.18
C TRP A 602 -17.56 -52.26 -30.55
N GLN A 603 -16.87 -52.02 -29.44
CA GLN A 603 -16.67 -50.70 -28.84
C GLN A 603 -15.17 -50.43 -28.66
N SER A 604 -14.74 -49.19 -28.93
CA SER A 604 -13.33 -48.78 -28.84
C SER A 604 -13.20 -47.30 -28.49
N THR A 605 -12.09 -46.93 -27.85
CA THR A 605 -11.73 -45.55 -27.50
C THR A 605 -10.26 -45.31 -27.88
N ASP A 606 -9.98 -44.16 -28.50
CA ASP A 606 -8.64 -43.71 -28.94
C ASP A 606 -7.87 -44.73 -29.81
N ILE A 607 -8.60 -45.43 -30.69
CA ILE A 607 -8.05 -46.32 -31.72
C ILE A 607 -8.54 -45.81 -33.09
N ALA A 608 -7.65 -45.75 -34.09
CA ALA A 608 -8.00 -45.31 -35.44
C ALA A 608 -8.52 -46.46 -36.33
N GLU A 609 -7.78 -47.56 -36.37
CA GLU A 609 -8.05 -48.72 -37.22
C GLU A 609 -7.96 -50.02 -36.41
N VAL A 610 -8.83 -50.97 -36.73
CA VAL A 610 -8.88 -52.30 -36.12
C VAL A 610 -8.57 -53.36 -37.17
N LEU A 611 -7.82 -54.38 -36.77
CA LEU A 611 -7.65 -55.62 -37.52
C LEU A 611 -8.74 -56.60 -37.08
N LEU A 612 -9.57 -57.03 -38.02
CA LEU A 612 -10.60 -58.03 -37.83
C LEU A 612 -10.08 -59.38 -38.35
N GLU A 613 -10.11 -60.42 -37.51
CA GLU A 613 -9.74 -61.78 -37.89
C GLU A 613 -10.85 -62.76 -37.53
N TYR A 614 -11.04 -63.80 -38.34
CA TYR A 614 -11.88 -64.95 -38.02
C TYR A 614 -11.06 -66.24 -38.03
N THR A 615 -11.57 -67.26 -37.37
CA THR A 615 -11.11 -68.64 -37.54
C THR A 615 -12.30 -69.54 -37.83
N THR A 616 -12.06 -70.70 -38.41
CA THR A 616 -13.04 -71.79 -38.58
C THR A 616 -12.66 -73.05 -37.79
N ASN A 617 -11.53 -73.03 -37.07
CA ASN A 617 -10.97 -74.20 -36.40
C ASN A 617 -10.28 -73.90 -35.05
N GLU A 618 -10.54 -72.73 -34.47
CA GLU A 618 -9.95 -72.21 -33.21
C GLU A 618 -8.42 -72.00 -33.21
N THR A 619 -7.67 -72.49 -34.20
CA THR A 619 -6.19 -72.45 -34.21
C THR A 619 -5.56 -71.59 -35.30
N ASP A 620 -6.17 -71.54 -36.48
CA ASP A 620 -5.70 -70.79 -37.63
C ASP A 620 -6.59 -69.55 -37.81
N TRP A 621 -6.06 -68.38 -37.45
CA TRP A 621 -6.71 -67.10 -37.67
C TRP A 621 -6.43 -66.59 -39.09
N THR A 622 -7.46 -66.07 -39.74
CA THR A 622 -7.46 -65.49 -41.08
C THR A 622 -8.00 -64.07 -40.98
N THR A 623 -7.29 -63.09 -41.51
CA THR A 623 -7.78 -61.72 -41.60
C THR A 623 -9.07 -61.65 -42.42
N ILE A 624 -10.07 -60.94 -41.89
CA ILE A 624 -11.28 -60.55 -42.62
C ILE A 624 -10.94 -59.31 -43.44
N ASP A 625 -10.67 -58.20 -42.75
CA ASP A 625 -10.19 -56.94 -43.30
C ASP A 625 -9.61 -56.05 -42.17
N THR A 626 -9.23 -54.83 -42.49
CA THR A 626 -9.01 -53.73 -41.54
C THR A 626 -10.11 -52.68 -41.65
N ALA A 627 -10.72 -52.29 -40.53
CA ALA A 627 -11.82 -51.34 -40.47
C ALA A 627 -11.47 -50.09 -39.64
N SER A 628 -12.14 -48.97 -39.89
CA SER A 628 -12.02 -47.79 -39.02
C SER A 628 -12.75 -48.06 -37.70
N ALA A 629 -12.03 -47.97 -36.58
CA ALA A 629 -12.55 -48.36 -35.28
C ALA A 629 -13.77 -47.54 -34.84
N SER A 630 -13.87 -46.30 -35.31
CA SER A 630 -14.99 -45.38 -35.06
C SER A 630 -16.33 -45.81 -35.66
N LEU A 631 -16.36 -46.82 -36.54
CA LEU A 631 -17.60 -47.34 -37.09
C LEU A 631 -18.39 -48.17 -36.07
N GLY A 632 -17.71 -48.88 -35.17
CA GLY A 632 -18.32 -49.85 -34.24
C GLY A 632 -18.98 -51.07 -34.89
N THR A 633 -19.00 -51.13 -36.23
CA THR A 633 -19.55 -52.21 -37.05
C THR A 633 -18.70 -52.45 -38.31
N PHE A 634 -18.74 -53.66 -38.84
CA PHE A 634 -18.22 -54.05 -40.14
C PHE A 634 -19.12 -55.11 -40.79
N ASP A 635 -19.62 -54.82 -42.00
CA ASP A 635 -20.39 -55.76 -42.82
C ASP A 635 -19.48 -56.85 -43.39
N TRP A 636 -19.60 -58.07 -42.87
CA TRP A 636 -18.81 -59.21 -43.34
C TRP A 636 -19.64 -60.12 -44.25
N THR A 637 -19.28 -60.17 -45.54
CA THR A 637 -19.79 -61.20 -46.46
C THR A 637 -19.22 -62.57 -46.06
N ILE A 638 -20.09 -63.48 -45.63
CA ILE A 638 -19.70 -64.76 -45.04
C ILE A 638 -19.11 -65.71 -46.11
N PRO A 639 -17.90 -66.27 -45.89
CA PRO A 639 -17.15 -66.99 -46.92
C PRO A 639 -17.78 -68.34 -47.28
N ASN A 640 -17.58 -68.79 -48.52
CA ASN A 640 -18.16 -70.01 -49.11
C ASN A 640 -17.56 -71.33 -48.57
N THR A 641 -17.32 -71.43 -47.27
CA THR A 641 -16.82 -72.64 -46.58
C THR A 641 -17.65 -72.90 -45.31
N PRO A 642 -18.66 -73.79 -45.38
CA PRO A 642 -19.44 -74.21 -44.21
C PRO A 642 -18.56 -74.76 -43.08
N SER A 643 -18.87 -74.37 -41.84
CA SER A 643 -18.07 -74.62 -40.63
C SER A 643 -18.98 -74.59 -39.39
N GLU A 644 -18.59 -75.26 -38.29
CA GLU A 644 -19.30 -75.31 -37.00
C GLU A 644 -18.48 -74.71 -35.83
N THR A 645 -17.24 -74.28 -36.08
CA THR A 645 -16.25 -73.87 -35.06
C THR A 645 -15.65 -72.50 -35.36
N CYS A 646 -16.50 -71.54 -35.73
CA CYS A 646 -16.07 -70.19 -36.10
C CYS A 646 -15.97 -69.25 -34.89
N LYS A 647 -14.93 -68.41 -34.82
CA LYS A 647 -14.82 -67.26 -33.88
C LYS A 647 -14.32 -66.01 -34.61
N VAL A 648 -14.57 -64.84 -34.03
CA VAL A 648 -14.00 -63.55 -34.45
C VAL A 648 -13.06 -63.00 -33.36
N LYS A 649 -12.10 -62.18 -33.77
CA LYS A 649 -11.17 -61.44 -32.92
C LYS A 649 -10.95 -60.05 -33.50
N ILE A 650 -10.81 -59.07 -32.61
CA ILE A 650 -10.52 -57.69 -32.95
C ILE A 650 -9.25 -57.22 -32.25
N SER A 651 -8.43 -56.41 -32.91
CA SER A 651 -7.21 -55.84 -32.30
C SER A 651 -6.87 -54.48 -32.86
N ALA A 652 -6.26 -53.62 -32.04
CA ALA A 652 -5.77 -52.31 -32.48
C ALA A 652 -4.67 -52.48 -33.54
N LEU A 653 -4.86 -51.88 -34.73
CA LEU A 653 -3.93 -52.07 -35.84
C LEU A 653 -2.56 -51.48 -35.50
N GLY A 654 -1.53 -52.32 -35.46
CA GLY A 654 -0.18 -51.96 -35.03
C GLY A 654 0.15 -52.22 -33.55
N PHE A 655 -0.85 -52.44 -32.70
CA PHE A 655 -0.67 -52.81 -31.28
C PHE A 655 -1.42 -54.11 -30.90
N PRO A 656 -0.93 -55.30 -31.34
CA PRO A 656 -1.64 -56.57 -31.16
C PRO A 656 -1.85 -57.00 -29.69
N SER A 657 -1.22 -56.35 -28.72
CA SER A 657 -1.45 -56.56 -27.29
C SER A 657 -2.72 -55.89 -26.75
N LEU A 658 -3.39 -55.06 -27.57
CA LEU A 658 -4.69 -54.45 -27.28
C LEU A 658 -5.72 -55.11 -28.21
N ASN A 659 -6.35 -56.19 -27.73
CA ASN A 659 -7.23 -57.08 -28.50
C ASN A 659 -8.35 -57.65 -27.64
N ASP A 660 -9.36 -58.22 -28.29
CA ASP A 660 -10.46 -58.96 -27.68
C ASP A 660 -11.00 -60.07 -28.63
N GLU A 661 -11.60 -61.13 -28.08
CA GLU A 661 -12.03 -62.35 -28.81
C GLU A 661 -13.49 -62.73 -28.48
N SER A 662 -14.24 -63.33 -29.43
CA SER A 662 -15.59 -63.85 -29.17
C SER A 662 -15.61 -64.84 -28.01
N ASP A 663 -16.62 -64.79 -27.13
CA ASP A 663 -16.81 -65.73 -26.02
C ASP A 663 -17.03 -67.19 -26.51
N ASP A 664 -17.92 -67.44 -27.49
CA ASP A 664 -18.31 -68.76 -28.07
C ASP A 664 -18.35 -68.77 -29.64
N ASN A 665 -18.93 -69.81 -30.33
CA ASN A 665 -18.74 -70.14 -31.79
C ASN A 665 -20.01 -70.08 -32.75
N PHE A 666 -19.88 -70.06 -34.12
CA PHE A 666 -20.99 -69.92 -35.16
C PHE A 666 -20.90 -70.67 -36.58
N THR A 667 -21.90 -70.59 -37.55
CA THR A 667 -22.22 -71.48 -38.78
C THR A 667 -22.77 -70.85 -40.19
N ILE A 668 -23.01 -71.55 -41.38
CA ILE A 668 -22.98 -71.05 -42.87
C ILE A 668 -23.69 -71.86 -44.17
N GLU A 669 -24.46 -71.29 -45.24
CA GLU A 669 -24.98 -71.79 -46.69
C GLU A 669 -25.54 -70.75 -47.87
N GLU A 670 -25.77 -70.99 -49.26
CA GLU A 670 -25.68 -70.05 -50.55
C GLU A 670 -26.80 -69.91 -51.77
N ILE A 671 -27.00 -68.81 -52.67
CA ILE A 671 -27.69 -68.73 -54.11
C ILE A 671 -27.56 -67.56 -55.30
N LEU A 672 -28.58 -66.97 -56.12
CA LEU A 672 -28.52 -66.39 -57.60
C LEU A 672 -29.37 -65.10 -58.23
N LEU A 673 -29.66 -64.85 -59.60
CA LEU A 673 -29.87 -63.51 -60.42
C LEU A 673 -30.80 -63.30 -61.80
N PRO A 674 -31.15 -62.04 -62.41
CA PRO A 674 -32.45 -61.57 -63.19
C PRO A 674 -32.67 -60.66 -64.58
N THR A 675 -33.94 -60.23 -65.11
CA THR A 675 -34.39 -59.38 -66.40
C THR A 675 -35.84 -58.55 -66.63
N LEU A 676 -36.18 -57.70 -67.72
CA LEU A 676 -37.42 -56.73 -67.95
C LEU A 676 -37.96 -56.19 -69.43
N THR A 677 -39.21 -55.57 -69.70
CA THR A 677 -39.84 -54.84 -70.96
C THR A 677 -41.24 -53.99 -70.84
N LEU A 678 -41.71 -53.02 -71.71
CA LEU A 678 -43.00 -52.16 -71.66
C LEU A 678 -44.25 -52.59 -72.53
N ALA A 679 -45.47 -52.01 -72.32
CA ALA A 679 -46.71 -52.25 -73.10
C ALA A 679 -47.81 -51.13 -73.34
N SER A 680 -47.95 -50.04 -72.56
CA SER A 680 -49.01 -48.98 -72.73
C SER A 680 -48.58 -47.63 -72.12
N PRO A 681 -48.96 -46.44 -72.64
CA PRO A 681 -49.91 -46.11 -73.72
C PRO A 681 -49.45 -46.49 -75.15
N SER A 682 -50.36 -46.41 -76.12
CA SER A 682 -50.19 -46.97 -77.47
C SER A 682 -50.02 -45.94 -78.60
N GLY A 683 -50.46 -44.69 -78.39
CA GLY A 683 -50.26 -43.55 -79.29
C GLY A 683 -51.55 -43.02 -79.92
N GLY A 684 -51.74 -41.70 -79.81
CA GLY A 684 -52.87 -40.97 -80.38
C GLY A 684 -54.08 -40.83 -79.45
N GLU A 685 -53.95 -41.22 -78.18
CA GLU A 685 -54.97 -41.00 -77.15
C GLU A 685 -55.12 -39.50 -76.79
N ILE A 686 -56.30 -39.15 -76.27
CA ILE A 686 -56.57 -37.86 -75.61
C ILE A 686 -57.08 -38.19 -74.20
N TRP A 687 -56.40 -37.65 -73.19
CA TRP A 687 -56.74 -37.79 -71.77
C TRP A 687 -57.22 -36.44 -71.20
N GLU A 688 -58.11 -36.45 -70.22
CA GLU A 688 -58.64 -35.23 -69.60
C GLU A 688 -57.85 -34.95 -68.32
N SER A 689 -57.39 -33.72 -68.11
CA SER A 689 -56.51 -33.40 -66.99
C SER A 689 -57.24 -33.59 -65.65
N GLY A 690 -56.66 -34.40 -64.76
CA GLY A 690 -57.29 -34.82 -63.51
C GLY A 690 -58.03 -36.16 -63.57
N THR A 691 -58.06 -36.87 -64.71
CA THR A 691 -58.52 -38.28 -64.74
C THR A 691 -57.40 -39.25 -64.35
N GLN A 692 -57.77 -40.48 -63.96
CA GLN A 692 -56.82 -41.59 -63.79
C GLN A 692 -56.80 -42.45 -65.06
N GLU A 693 -55.61 -42.67 -65.62
CA GLU A 693 -55.37 -43.43 -66.86
C GLU A 693 -54.26 -44.49 -66.63
N VAL A 694 -54.12 -45.50 -67.50
CA VAL A 694 -53.35 -46.73 -67.17
C VAL A 694 -52.13 -46.98 -68.07
N ILE A 695 -50.96 -47.08 -67.42
CA ILE A 695 -49.65 -47.46 -68.00
C ILE A 695 -49.44 -48.98 -67.76
N SER A 696 -48.73 -49.71 -68.64
CA SER A 696 -48.49 -51.17 -68.46
C SER A 696 -47.20 -51.73 -69.08
N TRP A 697 -46.71 -52.88 -68.58
CA TRP A 697 -45.40 -53.50 -68.89
C TRP A 697 -45.32 -55.01 -68.52
N THR A 698 -44.16 -55.65 -68.71
CA THR A 698 -43.85 -57.06 -68.33
C THR A 698 -42.38 -57.26 -67.91
N SER A 699 -42.05 -58.18 -67.00
CA SER A 699 -40.65 -58.53 -66.66
C SER A 699 -40.44 -60.03 -66.42
N SER A 700 -39.19 -60.43 -66.15
CA SER A 700 -38.94 -61.65 -65.37
C SER A 700 -37.68 -61.48 -64.53
N ASP A 701 -37.83 -61.59 -63.20
CA ASP A 701 -36.74 -61.65 -62.22
C ASP A 701 -36.11 -60.26 -61.89
N VAL A 702 -36.28 -59.21 -62.72
CA VAL A 702 -36.09 -57.82 -62.22
C VAL A 702 -37.23 -57.46 -61.29
N ASP A 703 -36.91 -57.01 -60.08
CA ASP A 703 -37.89 -56.68 -59.02
C ASP A 703 -38.35 -55.21 -59.01
N SER A 704 -37.55 -54.29 -59.57
CA SER A 704 -37.68 -52.84 -59.43
C SER A 704 -37.80 -52.09 -60.76
N ILE A 705 -38.59 -51.01 -60.81
CA ILE A 705 -38.74 -50.15 -62.00
C ILE A 705 -38.92 -48.66 -61.65
N ARG A 706 -38.72 -47.80 -62.65
CA ARG A 706 -39.05 -46.36 -62.68
C ARG A 706 -39.93 -46.02 -63.89
N LEU A 707 -40.89 -45.11 -63.70
CA LEU A 707 -41.78 -44.55 -64.73
C LEU A 707 -41.64 -43.02 -64.83
N GLU A 708 -41.64 -42.49 -66.05
CA GLU A 708 -41.47 -41.06 -66.37
C GLU A 708 -42.39 -40.63 -67.54
N TYR A 709 -42.77 -39.35 -67.62
CA TYR A 709 -43.52 -38.75 -68.74
C TYR A 709 -42.85 -37.49 -69.30
N THR A 710 -43.30 -37.02 -70.46
CA THR A 710 -42.96 -35.68 -70.99
C THR A 710 -44.22 -35.01 -71.54
N THR A 711 -44.19 -33.68 -71.71
CA THR A 711 -45.24 -32.87 -72.36
C THR A 711 -44.78 -32.17 -73.64
N ASN A 712 -43.48 -32.23 -73.96
CA ASN A 712 -42.86 -31.54 -75.10
C ASN A 712 -41.98 -32.45 -75.98
N GLY A 713 -41.69 -33.68 -75.54
CA GLY A 713 -40.87 -34.65 -76.27
C GLY A 713 -39.36 -34.56 -75.99
N THR A 714 -38.91 -33.73 -75.04
CA THR A 714 -37.49 -33.64 -74.62
C THR A 714 -37.30 -33.74 -73.12
N ASP A 715 -38.18 -33.12 -72.34
CA ASP A 715 -37.99 -32.95 -70.91
C ASP A 715 -38.81 -34.02 -70.18
N TRP A 716 -38.11 -34.96 -69.55
CA TRP A 716 -38.71 -36.08 -68.82
C TRP A 716 -38.91 -35.73 -67.35
N ILE A 717 -40.11 -36.02 -66.86
CA ILE A 717 -40.62 -35.72 -65.51
C ILE A 717 -41.00 -37.05 -64.87
N TRP A 718 -40.54 -37.28 -63.64
CA TRP A 718 -40.80 -38.51 -62.89
C TRP A 718 -42.29 -38.70 -62.58
N ILE A 719 -42.78 -39.94 -62.70
CA ILE A 719 -44.15 -40.33 -62.31
C ILE A 719 -44.11 -41.10 -60.99
N SER A 720 -43.36 -42.21 -60.96
CA SER A 720 -43.32 -43.15 -59.83
C SER A 720 -42.21 -44.17 -60.00
N ASP A 721 -41.74 -44.72 -58.89
CA ASP A 721 -40.92 -45.94 -58.85
C ASP A 721 -41.78 -47.08 -58.28
N GLY A 722 -41.58 -48.31 -58.77
CA GLY A 722 -42.48 -49.43 -58.47
C GLY A 722 -41.81 -50.80 -58.54
N SER A 723 -42.61 -51.83 -58.29
CA SER A 723 -42.17 -53.23 -58.37
C SER A 723 -42.92 -53.99 -59.47
N THR A 724 -42.21 -54.91 -60.12
CA THR A 724 -42.66 -55.69 -61.28
C THR A 724 -43.68 -56.78 -60.99
N ILE A 725 -44.01 -57.00 -59.72
CA ILE A 725 -45.15 -57.84 -59.28
C ILE A 725 -46.45 -57.37 -59.95
N PHE A 726 -46.55 -56.07 -60.23
CA PHE A 726 -47.61 -55.47 -61.03
C PHE A 726 -47.15 -55.29 -62.47
N THR A 727 -48.08 -55.47 -63.42
CA THR A 727 -47.86 -55.23 -64.86
C THR A 727 -48.47 -53.89 -65.32
N SER A 728 -48.90 -53.02 -64.39
CA SER A 728 -49.59 -51.77 -64.70
C SER A 728 -49.63 -50.78 -63.53
N PHE A 729 -49.77 -49.49 -63.85
CA PHE A 729 -49.85 -48.37 -62.92
C PHE A 729 -51.00 -47.42 -63.30
N GLU A 730 -51.76 -46.92 -62.31
CA GLU A 730 -52.78 -45.88 -62.51
C GLU A 730 -52.17 -44.49 -62.29
N TRP A 731 -52.11 -43.69 -63.36
CA TRP A 731 -51.54 -42.34 -63.35
C TRP A 731 -52.64 -41.28 -63.30
N LEU A 732 -52.58 -40.38 -62.31
CA LEU A 732 -53.39 -39.16 -62.30
C LEU A 732 -52.80 -38.17 -63.31
N VAL A 733 -53.54 -37.87 -64.36
CA VAL A 733 -53.08 -37.04 -65.48
C VAL A 733 -52.97 -35.57 -65.02
N PRO A 734 -51.82 -34.90 -65.19
CA PRO A 734 -51.56 -33.57 -64.63
C PRO A 734 -52.40 -32.46 -65.28
N MET A 735 -52.61 -31.36 -64.53
CA MET A 735 -53.35 -30.15 -64.94
C MET A 735 -52.60 -29.30 -65.98
N VAL A 736 -52.40 -29.87 -67.17
CA VAL A 736 -51.66 -29.26 -68.30
C VAL A 736 -52.44 -29.43 -69.61
N ASN A 737 -52.15 -28.59 -70.60
CA ASN A 737 -52.73 -28.68 -71.94
C ASN A 737 -51.60 -28.85 -72.98
N SER A 738 -51.47 -30.03 -73.58
CA SER A 738 -50.43 -30.34 -74.58
C SER A 738 -50.79 -31.53 -75.47
N THR A 739 -50.28 -31.52 -76.71
CA THR A 739 -50.49 -32.57 -77.74
C THR A 739 -49.24 -33.42 -78.02
N GLN A 740 -48.21 -33.35 -77.16
CA GLN A 740 -46.88 -33.96 -77.39
C GLN A 740 -46.39 -34.85 -76.25
N CYS A 741 -47.28 -35.59 -75.58
CA CYS A 741 -46.93 -36.33 -74.35
C CYS A 741 -46.43 -37.77 -74.64
N GLN A 742 -45.47 -38.31 -73.87
CA GLN A 742 -44.97 -39.71 -73.96
C GLN A 742 -44.63 -40.28 -72.57
N ILE A 743 -44.40 -41.60 -72.46
CA ILE A 743 -44.06 -42.35 -71.23
C ILE A 743 -42.77 -43.20 -71.43
N ARG A 744 -41.97 -43.40 -70.36
CA ARG A 744 -40.80 -44.33 -70.30
C ARG A 744 -40.91 -45.30 -69.12
N ILE A 745 -40.32 -46.50 -69.24
CA ILE A 745 -39.98 -47.41 -68.12
C ILE A 745 -38.48 -47.79 -68.13
N SER A 746 -37.90 -48.02 -66.96
CA SER A 746 -36.54 -48.60 -66.80
C SER A 746 -36.43 -49.43 -65.52
N ASP A 747 -35.47 -50.36 -65.44
CA ASP A 747 -35.04 -50.92 -64.15
C ASP A 747 -34.33 -49.84 -63.31
N LEU A 748 -34.61 -49.83 -62.01
CA LEU A 748 -34.11 -48.84 -61.07
C LEU A 748 -32.59 -48.95 -60.83
N HIS A 749 -32.05 -50.18 -60.86
CA HIS A 749 -30.65 -50.46 -60.53
C HIS A 749 -29.73 -50.56 -61.76
N ASN A 750 -30.28 -50.95 -62.91
CA ASN A 750 -29.63 -50.88 -64.22
C ASN A 750 -30.51 -50.13 -65.25
N PRO A 751 -30.47 -48.78 -65.27
CA PRO A 751 -31.28 -47.97 -66.19
C PRO A 751 -31.03 -48.21 -67.70
N ASN A 752 -30.03 -49.01 -68.09
CA ASN A 752 -29.82 -49.44 -69.47
C ASN A 752 -30.83 -50.52 -69.93
N LEU A 753 -31.61 -51.07 -69.01
CA LEU A 753 -32.68 -52.03 -69.25
C LEU A 753 -34.03 -51.28 -69.22
N ASN A 754 -34.41 -50.68 -70.36
CA ASN A 754 -35.49 -49.70 -70.48
C ASN A 754 -36.29 -49.83 -71.79
N ASP A 755 -37.43 -49.11 -71.89
CA ASP A 755 -38.34 -49.09 -73.04
C ASP A 755 -39.26 -47.83 -73.01
N GLU A 756 -39.78 -47.35 -74.14
CA GLU A 756 -40.48 -46.03 -74.29
C GLU A 756 -41.76 -46.08 -75.17
N SER A 757 -42.73 -45.19 -74.91
CA SER A 757 -44.05 -45.15 -75.57
C SER A 757 -44.16 -44.15 -76.75
N PRO A 758 -45.14 -44.35 -77.66
CA PRO A 758 -45.60 -43.31 -78.61
C PRO A 758 -46.34 -42.13 -77.95
N THR A 759 -46.74 -41.14 -78.78
CA THR A 759 -47.24 -39.80 -78.35
C THR A 759 -48.77 -39.67 -78.16
N PHE A 760 -49.24 -38.92 -77.16
CA PHE A 760 -50.65 -38.64 -76.81
C PHE A 760 -50.92 -37.17 -76.35
N THR A 761 -52.17 -36.82 -76.00
CA THR A 761 -52.67 -35.45 -75.71
C THR A 761 -53.39 -35.30 -74.35
N ILE A 762 -53.40 -34.10 -73.74
CA ILE A 762 -54.06 -33.73 -72.47
C ILE A 762 -54.79 -32.34 -72.57
N GLU A 763 -55.98 -32.16 -71.99
CA GLU A 763 -56.80 -30.90 -71.98
C GLU A 763 -57.51 -30.59 -70.62
N ILE A 764 -57.95 -29.34 -70.34
CA ILE A 764 -58.43 -28.82 -69.01
C ILE A 764 -59.93 -28.38 -68.97
N PRO A 765 -60.71 -28.58 -67.86
CA PRO A 765 -62.16 -28.23 -67.75
C PRO A 765 -62.55 -26.75 -67.43
N GLU A 766 -63.85 -26.41 -67.60
CA GLU A 766 -64.37 -25.02 -67.67
C GLU A 766 -64.87 -24.32 -66.36
N ASN A 767 -64.65 -24.81 -65.12
CA ASN A 767 -65.39 -24.32 -63.91
C ASN A 767 -64.57 -23.97 -62.63
N THR A 768 -63.30 -23.58 -62.76
CA THR A 768 -62.40 -23.32 -61.62
C THR A 768 -62.48 -21.87 -61.08
N PHE A 769 -62.48 -21.64 -59.76
CA PHE A 769 -62.46 -20.29 -59.15
C PHE A 769 -61.84 -20.21 -57.72
N ALA A 770 -61.48 -18.98 -57.31
CA ALA A 770 -61.17 -18.57 -55.93
C ALA A 770 -61.89 -17.25 -55.59
N THR A 771 -62.16 -16.97 -54.31
CA THR A 771 -62.95 -15.81 -53.83
C THR A 771 -62.57 -15.43 -52.40
N LEU A 772 -62.36 -14.14 -52.12
CA LEU A 772 -62.03 -13.61 -50.80
C LEU A 772 -63.30 -13.29 -50.00
N VAL A 773 -63.29 -13.50 -48.68
CA VAL A 773 -64.45 -13.32 -47.79
C VAL A 773 -64.13 -12.38 -46.62
N LEU A 774 -62.90 -12.41 -46.10
CA LEU A 774 -62.40 -11.51 -45.05
C LEU A 774 -60.88 -11.33 -45.20
N PRO A 775 -60.30 -10.13 -45.01
CA PRO A 775 -60.97 -8.84 -44.84
C PRO A 775 -61.55 -8.35 -46.18
N ASN A 776 -62.70 -7.67 -46.11
CA ASN A 776 -63.35 -7.10 -47.29
C ASN A 776 -63.50 -5.56 -47.21
N GLY A 777 -63.06 -4.97 -46.10
CA GLY A 777 -62.77 -3.54 -45.95
C GLY A 777 -63.64 -2.85 -44.90
N GLY A 778 -63.08 -1.81 -44.29
CA GLY A 778 -63.62 -1.12 -43.13
C GLY A 778 -63.24 -1.73 -41.78
N GLU A 779 -62.48 -2.82 -41.75
CA GLU A 779 -61.89 -3.37 -40.53
C GLU A 779 -60.78 -2.44 -39.98
N GLN A 780 -60.60 -2.45 -38.66
CA GLN A 780 -59.48 -1.79 -37.98
C GLN A 780 -58.70 -2.85 -37.21
N TRP A 781 -57.44 -3.07 -37.60
CA TRP A 781 -56.58 -4.12 -37.08
C TRP A 781 -55.36 -3.51 -36.39
N GLN A 782 -55.04 -3.96 -35.17
CA GLN A 782 -53.91 -3.42 -34.41
C GLN A 782 -52.63 -4.20 -34.73
N ALA A 783 -51.52 -3.48 -34.86
CA ALA A 783 -50.19 -4.05 -35.04
C ALA A 783 -49.82 -5.05 -33.94
N PHE A 784 -49.17 -6.14 -34.36
CA PHE A 784 -48.86 -7.32 -33.55
C PHE A 784 -50.12 -7.93 -32.90
N THR A 785 -51.12 -8.23 -33.76
CA THR A 785 -52.24 -9.10 -33.43
C THR A 785 -52.44 -10.12 -34.55
N GLU A 786 -52.93 -11.31 -34.22
CA GLU A 786 -53.34 -12.31 -35.21
C GLU A 786 -54.76 -12.00 -35.72
N GLN A 787 -54.97 -12.07 -37.02
CA GLN A 787 -56.27 -11.89 -37.68
C GLN A 787 -56.49 -12.99 -38.73
N GLU A 788 -57.73 -13.45 -38.90
CA GLU A 788 -58.06 -14.47 -39.91
C GLU A 788 -58.39 -13.84 -41.27
N ILE A 789 -57.66 -14.25 -42.30
CA ILE A 789 -58.02 -14.09 -43.70
C ILE A 789 -58.89 -15.30 -44.09
N VAL A 790 -60.06 -15.07 -44.68
CA VAL A 790 -61.07 -16.11 -44.98
C VAL A 790 -61.38 -16.09 -46.47
N PHE A 791 -61.43 -17.26 -47.11
CA PHE A 791 -61.60 -17.42 -48.55
C PHE A 791 -62.32 -18.72 -48.94
N LEU A 792 -62.81 -18.79 -50.18
CA LEU A 792 -63.58 -19.90 -50.74
C LEU A 792 -63.06 -20.25 -52.14
N THR A 793 -62.97 -21.52 -52.49
CA THR A 793 -62.54 -21.96 -53.83
C THR A 793 -63.43 -23.07 -54.42
N ASN A 794 -63.24 -23.34 -55.70
CA ASN A 794 -63.72 -24.54 -56.39
C ASN A 794 -62.71 -24.99 -57.43
N GLN A 795 -62.30 -26.26 -57.37
CA GLN A 795 -61.24 -26.87 -58.21
C GLN A 795 -59.84 -26.21 -58.10
N VAL A 796 -59.63 -25.32 -57.11
CA VAL A 796 -58.31 -24.79 -56.71
C VAL A 796 -57.93 -25.41 -55.36
N SER A 797 -56.80 -26.11 -55.31
CA SER A 797 -56.30 -26.80 -54.10
C SER A 797 -55.51 -25.91 -53.15
N GLU A 798 -54.85 -24.87 -53.67
CA GLU A 798 -53.86 -24.05 -52.95
C GLU A 798 -53.90 -22.60 -53.46
N VAL A 799 -53.73 -21.62 -52.57
CA VAL A 799 -53.72 -20.19 -52.92
C VAL A 799 -52.53 -19.43 -52.35
N ASN A 800 -52.04 -18.46 -53.11
CA ASN A 800 -51.09 -17.44 -52.66
C ASN A 800 -51.87 -16.22 -52.12
N ILE A 801 -51.40 -15.64 -51.02
CA ILE A 801 -52.05 -14.54 -50.29
C ILE A 801 -51.10 -13.35 -50.21
N GLU A 802 -51.57 -12.15 -50.60
CA GLU A 802 -50.77 -10.91 -50.64
C GLU A 802 -51.50 -9.75 -49.95
N TYR A 803 -50.75 -8.77 -49.43
CA TYR A 803 -51.26 -7.50 -48.91
C TYR A 803 -50.57 -6.28 -49.51
N THR A 804 -51.30 -5.17 -49.56
CA THR A 804 -50.75 -3.84 -49.83
C THR A 804 -51.10 -2.88 -48.70
N THR A 805 -50.23 -1.91 -48.43
CA THR A 805 -50.46 -0.81 -47.48
C THR A 805 -50.73 0.53 -48.16
N ASN A 806 -50.45 0.64 -49.48
CA ASN A 806 -50.60 1.87 -50.26
C ASN A 806 -51.60 1.74 -51.44
N GLY A 807 -52.11 0.55 -51.69
CA GLY A 807 -53.09 0.27 -52.75
C GLY A 807 -52.48 0.01 -54.13
N THR A 808 -51.15 -0.06 -54.27
CA THR A 808 -50.47 -0.38 -55.54
C THR A 808 -49.42 -1.48 -55.42
N ASP A 809 -48.67 -1.48 -54.32
CA ASP A 809 -47.51 -2.35 -54.16
C ASP A 809 -47.91 -3.52 -53.25
N TRP A 810 -47.92 -4.73 -53.81
CA TRP A 810 -48.33 -5.95 -53.15
C TRP A 810 -47.12 -6.72 -52.60
N ASN A 811 -47.29 -7.29 -51.40
CA ASN A 811 -46.29 -8.01 -50.63
C ASN A 811 -46.87 -9.38 -50.26
N LEU A 812 -46.10 -10.45 -50.42
CA LEU A 812 -46.55 -11.80 -50.08
C LEU A 812 -46.75 -11.94 -48.56
N ILE A 813 -47.87 -12.55 -48.15
CA ILE A 813 -48.10 -13.06 -46.79
C ILE A 813 -47.73 -14.54 -46.75
N ALA A 814 -48.26 -15.32 -47.70
CA ALA A 814 -48.06 -16.76 -47.76
C ALA A 814 -48.24 -17.29 -49.19
N GLU A 815 -47.57 -18.40 -49.50
CA GLU A 815 -47.70 -19.14 -50.76
C GLU A 815 -48.24 -20.56 -50.51
N ASN A 816 -48.89 -21.13 -51.53
CA ASN A 816 -49.38 -22.51 -51.56
C ASN A 816 -50.30 -22.89 -50.37
N VAL A 817 -51.10 -21.94 -49.86
CA VAL A 817 -51.99 -22.16 -48.71
C VAL A 817 -53.15 -23.07 -49.12
N SER A 818 -53.22 -24.28 -48.54
CA SER A 818 -54.27 -25.24 -48.89
C SER A 818 -55.68 -24.67 -48.69
N SER A 819 -56.51 -24.76 -49.73
CA SER A 819 -57.90 -24.29 -49.73
C SER A 819 -58.84 -25.09 -48.83
N THR A 820 -58.36 -26.22 -48.28
CA THR A 820 -59.12 -27.11 -47.40
C THR A 820 -59.53 -26.45 -46.08
N SER A 821 -58.77 -25.47 -45.58
CA SER A 821 -59.14 -24.71 -44.37
C SER A 821 -60.22 -23.65 -44.64
N GLY A 822 -60.18 -23.02 -45.82
CA GLY A 822 -60.89 -21.77 -46.12
C GLY A 822 -60.40 -20.57 -45.30
N THR A 823 -59.35 -20.70 -44.51
CA THR A 823 -58.78 -19.63 -43.67
C THR A 823 -57.25 -19.67 -43.59
N TYR A 824 -56.66 -18.52 -43.28
CA TYR A 824 -55.24 -18.34 -42.97
C TYR A 824 -55.07 -17.28 -41.87
N THR A 825 -54.27 -17.56 -40.84
CA THR A 825 -54.00 -16.61 -39.74
C THR A 825 -52.80 -15.74 -40.08
N TRP A 826 -52.97 -14.42 -40.09
CA TRP A 826 -51.93 -13.43 -40.38
C TRP A 826 -51.63 -12.56 -39.16
N GLU A 827 -50.36 -12.47 -38.76
CA GLU A 827 -49.90 -11.49 -37.77
C GLU A 827 -49.72 -10.12 -38.44
N ILE A 828 -50.41 -9.10 -37.92
CA ILE A 828 -50.46 -7.77 -38.52
C ILE A 828 -49.16 -6.98 -38.28
N PRO A 829 -48.42 -6.58 -39.33
CA PRO A 829 -47.15 -5.85 -39.18
C PRO A 829 -47.38 -4.42 -38.65
N ASN A 830 -46.39 -3.86 -37.94
CA ASN A 830 -46.45 -2.50 -37.39
C ASN A 830 -46.21 -1.40 -38.44
N ILE A 831 -47.08 -1.35 -39.46
CA ILE A 831 -47.05 -0.37 -40.55
C ILE A 831 -48.39 0.37 -40.55
N ALA A 832 -48.47 1.47 -39.80
CA ALA A 832 -49.71 2.24 -39.67
C ALA A 832 -50.19 2.80 -41.03
N SER A 833 -51.37 2.36 -41.49
CA SER A 833 -51.94 2.80 -42.77
C SER A 833 -53.45 2.59 -42.85
N THR A 834 -54.16 3.53 -43.46
CA THR A 834 -55.61 3.50 -43.73
C THR A 834 -55.96 3.05 -45.16
N THR A 835 -54.97 2.57 -45.92
CA THR A 835 -55.11 2.19 -47.34
C THR A 835 -54.77 0.73 -47.62
N CYS A 836 -55.05 -0.17 -46.67
CA CYS A 836 -54.65 -1.57 -46.78
C CYS A 836 -55.68 -2.43 -47.53
N LYS A 837 -55.22 -3.45 -48.27
CA LYS A 837 -56.05 -4.48 -48.92
C LYS A 837 -55.37 -5.86 -48.93
N ILE A 838 -56.17 -6.93 -49.03
CA ILE A 838 -55.74 -8.32 -49.25
C ILE A 838 -56.12 -8.77 -50.67
N LYS A 839 -55.36 -9.72 -51.22
CA LYS A 839 -55.60 -10.42 -52.48
C LYS A 839 -55.25 -11.89 -52.31
N ILE A 840 -55.99 -12.77 -52.99
CA ILE A 840 -55.68 -14.21 -53.09
C ILE A 840 -55.63 -14.65 -54.56
N SER A 841 -54.82 -15.66 -54.89
CA SER A 841 -54.76 -16.25 -56.24
C SER A 841 -54.42 -17.73 -56.22
N ASP A 842 -54.90 -18.52 -57.18
CA ASP A 842 -54.51 -19.93 -57.38
C ASP A 842 -53.00 -20.02 -57.59
N SER A 843 -52.32 -20.81 -56.75
CA SER A 843 -50.86 -20.95 -56.75
C SER A 843 -50.31 -21.56 -58.05
N ASN A 844 -51.08 -22.41 -58.72
CA ASN A 844 -50.72 -23.05 -59.98
C ASN A 844 -51.20 -22.24 -61.21
N ASN A 845 -52.20 -21.38 -61.04
CA ASN A 845 -52.70 -20.48 -62.09
C ASN A 845 -53.08 -19.09 -61.57
N PRO A 846 -52.13 -18.15 -61.40
CA PRO A 846 -52.37 -16.81 -60.86
C PRO A 846 -53.34 -15.91 -61.66
N SER A 847 -53.91 -16.38 -62.78
CA SER A 847 -55.02 -15.71 -63.48
C SER A 847 -56.38 -15.92 -62.81
N ILE A 848 -56.48 -16.85 -61.84
CA ILE A 848 -57.66 -17.09 -61.01
C ILE A 848 -57.42 -16.44 -59.64
N PHE A 849 -58.00 -15.26 -59.40
CA PHE A 849 -57.71 -14.43 -58.22
C PHE A 849 -58.91 -13.59 -57.76
N ASP A 850 -58.84 -13.03 -56.55
CA ASP A 850 -59.81 -12.10 -55.98
C ASP A 850 -59.17 -11.11 -54.98
N GLU A 851 -59.81 -9.96 -54.73
CA GLU A 851 -59.28 -8.83 -53.93
C GLU A 851 -60.31 -8.26 -52.95
N SER A 852 -59.88 -7.69 -51.81
CA SER A 852 -60.78 -6.99 -50.87
C SER A 852 -61.55 -5.86 -51.57
N ASP A 853 -62.88 -5.79 -51.44
CA ASP A 853 -63.73 -4.74 -52.02
C ASP A 853 -63.23 -3.34 -51.66
N THR A 854 -63.05 -3.07 -50.36
CA THR A 854 -62.66 -1.76 -49.82
C THR A 854 -61.43 -1.86 -48.91
N ASN A 855 -60.90 -0.71 -48.48
CA ASN A 855 -59.67 -0.65 -47.69
C ASN A 855 -59.93 -0.94 -46.21
N PHE A 856 -58.99 -1.58 -45.52
CA PHE A 856 -58.93 -1.67 -44.06
C PHE A 856 -57.79 -0.82 -43.48
N GLU A 857 -57.80 -0.63 -42.16
CA GLU A 857 -56.81 0.17 -41.41
C GLU A 857 -55.92 -0.70 -40.52
N ILE A 858 -54.62 -0.44 -40.54
CA ILE A 858 -53.64 -0.95 -39.58
C ILE A 858 -53.29 0.16 -38.59
N ILE A 859 -53.51 -0.09 -37.29
CA ILE A 859 -53.20 0.83 -36.18
C ILE A 859 -51.85 0.47 -35.57
N GLY A 860 -50.87 1.37 -35.69
CA GLY A 860 -49.51 1.15 -35.17
C GLY A 860 -49.34 1.35 -33.66
N ARG A 861 -48.19 0.90 -33.15
CA ARG A 861 -47.71 1.05 -31.75
C ARG A 861 -46.32 1.69 -31.72
N SER A 862 -46.02 2.51 -30.70
CA SER A 862 -44.71 3.19 -30.56
C SER A 862 -44.31 3.41 -29.10
N LEU A 863 -43.00 3.53 -28.88
CA LEU A 863 -42.33 3.93 -27.62
C LEU A 863 -41.24 4.95 -27.96
N THR A 864 -40.88 5.82 -27.00
CA THR A 864 -39.74 6.75 -27.13
C THR A 864 -39.17 7.08 -25.74
N VAL A 865 -37.86 6.99 -25.54
CA VAL A 865 -37.18 7.33 -24.27
C VAL A 865 -36.94 8.84 -24.18
N LEU A 866 -37.11 9.40 -22.98
CA LEU A 866 -36.88 10.83 -22.70
C LEU A 866 -35.76 11.08 -21.67
N SER A 867 -35.51 10.13 -20.78
CA SER A 867 -34.52 10.23 -19.69
C SER A 867 -34.19 8.86 -19.11
N PRO A 868 -32.95 8.61 -18.64
CA PRO A 868 -31.73 9.31 -19.06
C PRO A 868 -31.48 9.09 -20.56
N ASN A 869 -31.01 10.11 -21.26
CA ASN A 869 -30.89 10.10 -22.73
C ASN A 869 -29.45 10.36 -23.24
N GLY A 870 -28.50 10.56 -22.32
CA GLY A 870 -27.06 10.47 -22.59
C GLY A 870 -26.25 11.65 -22.04
N ASN A 871 -24.97 11.37 -21.76
CA ASN A 871 -23.99 12.25 -21.12
C ASN A 871 -24.31 12.62 -19.65
N GLU A 872 -25.30 12.02 -19.01
CA GLU A 872 -25.48 12.14 -17.56
C GLU A 872 -24.38 11.41 -16.77
N ASN A 873 -23.98 11.95 -15.63
CA ASN A 873 -23.11 11.28 -14.66
C ASN A 873 -23.96 10.85 -13.47
N LEU A 874 -24.36 9.58 -13.45
CA LEU A 874 -25.15 8.98 -12.38
C LEU A 874 -24.24 8.45 -11.27
N THR A 875 -24.63 8.63 -10.01
CA THR A 875 -23.90 8.10 -8.85
C THR A 875 -24.57 6.82 -8.36
N TYR A 876 -23.79 5.86 -7.85
CA TYR A 876 -24.34 4.65 -7.23
C TYR A 876 -25.47 4.95 -6.22
N LYS A 877 -26.58 4.21 -6.33
CA LYS A 877 -27.81 4.35 -5.54
C LYS A 877 -28.45 5.74 -5.51
N SER A 878 -28.04 6.68 -6.38
CA SER A 878 -28.90 7.83 -6.67
C SER A 878 -30.22 7.33 -7.26
N ILE A 879 -31.30 8.09 -7.06
CA ILE A 879 -32.57 7.85 -7.74
C ILE A 879 -32.53 8.61 -9.07
N GLN A 880 -32.55 7.88 -10.18
CA GLN A 880 -32.67 8.42 -11.53
C GLN A 880 -34.10 8.20 -12.03
N GLU A 881 -34.72 9.24 -12.58
CA GLU A 881 -36.01 9.09 -13.24
C GLU A 881 -35.80 8.59 -14.68
N ILE A 882 -36.35 7.41 -14.98
CA ILE A 882 -36.52 6.91 -16.35
C ILE A 882 -37.88 7.40 -16.84
N SER A 883 -37.96 8.03 -18.00
CA SER A 883 -39.23 8.51 -18.56
C SER A 883 -39.35 8.28 -20.06
N TRP A 884 -40.59 8.18 -20.55
CA TRP A 884 -40.90 7.76 -21.92
C TRP A 884 -42.24 8.32 -22.44
N GLU A 885 -42.37 8.44 -23.75
CA GLU A 885 -43.67 8.56 -24.44
C GLU A 885 -44.09 7.20 -25.00
N ASN A 886 -45.41 6.96 -25.15
CA ASN A 886 -45.94 5.71 -25.70
C ASN A 886 -47.24 5.93 -26.49
N SER A 887 -47.52 5.03 -27.44
CA SER A 887 -48.78 4.99 -28.19
C SER A 887 -49.25 3.56 -28.40
N ASN A 888 -50.48 3.26 -27.98
CA ASN A 888 -51.13 1.94 -28.06
C ASN A 888 -50.37 0.78 -27.37
N VAL A 889 -49.50 1.09 -26.40
CA VAL A 889 -48.80 0.13 -25.53
C VAL A 889 -49.47 0.08 -24.16
N GLN A 890 -49.54 -1.09 -23.52
CA GLN A 890 -50.18 -1.26 -22.21
C GLN A 890 -49.20 -1.43 -21.05
N THR A 891 -48.09 -2.13 -21.29
CA THR A 891 -47.10 -2.52 -20.28
C THR A 891 -45.72 -2.47 -20.90
N VAL A 892 -44.76 -1.87 -20.20
CA VAL A 892 -43.36 -1.74 -20.61
C VAL A 892 -42.43 -2.49 -19.67
N VAL A 893 -41.38 -3.07 -20.23
CA VAL A 893 -40.22 -3.60 -19.50
C VAL A 893 -39.13 -2.54 -19.54
N LEU A 894 -38.60 -2.19 -18.38
CA LEU A 894 -37.50 -1.25 -18.22
C LEU A 894 -36.21 -2.05 -18.03
N GLN A 895 -35.17 -1.74 -18.79
CA GLN A 895 -33.86 -2.41 -18.70
C GLN A 895 -32.70 -1.42 -18.83
N TYR A 896 -31.50 -1.79 -18.35
CA TYR A 896 -30.26 -1.04 -18.55
C TYR A 896 -29.12 -1.95 -19.01
N THR A 897 -28.14 -1.37 -19.70
CA THR A 897 -26.86 -1.99 -20.01
C THR A 897 -25.71 -1.16 -19.43
N THR A 898 -24.55 -1.80 -19.27
CA THR A 898 -23.29 -1.18 -18.81
C THR A 898 -22.14 -1.43 -19.78
N ASP A 899 -22.33 -2.26 -20.80
CA ASP A 899 -21.34 -2.54 -21.86
C ASP A 899 -21.87 -2.21 -23.28
N GLY A 900 -23.14 -1.80 -23.39
CA GLY A 900 -23.81 -1.50 -24.65
C GLY A 900 -24.46 -2.72 -25.32
N THR A 901 -24.41 -3.91 -24.71
CA THR A 901 -24.81 -5.19 -25.34
C THR A 901 -25.63 -6.11 -24.42
N ASN A 902 -25.25 -6.25 -23.14
CA ASN A 902 -25.94 -7.09 -22.17
C ASN A 902 -26.97 -6.26 -21.39
N TRP A 903 -28.23 -6.68 -21.44
CA TRP A 903 -29.37 -5.93 -20.90
C TRP A 903 -29.93 -6.56 -19.62
N ASN A 904 -29.85 -5.81 -18.53
CA ASN A 904 -30.29 -6.16 -17.19
C ASN A 904 -31.67 -5.55 -16.92
N SER A 905 -32.62 -6.35 -16.44
CA SER A 905 -33.97 -5.86 -16.14
C SER A 905 -34.04 -5.00 -14.88
N ILE A 906 -34.84 -3.94 -14.93
CA ILE A 906 -35.13 -3.04 -13.81
C ILE A 906 -36.50 -3.39 -13.22
N ASP A 907 -37.56 -3.28 -14.01
CA ASP A 907 -38.95 -3.56 -13.60
C ASP A 907 -39.85 -3.78 -14.83
N THR A 908 -41.11 -4.17 -14.62
CA THR A 908 -42.16 -4.26 -15.65
C THR A 908 -43.42 -3.55 -15.17
N VAL A 909 -43.76 -2.44 -15.81
CA VAL A 909 -44.73 -1.46 -15.30
C VAL A 909 -45.76 -1.06 -16.35
N ALA A 910 -46.89 -0.49 -15.92
CA ALA A 910 -47.90 0.04 -16.84
C ALA A 910 -47.31 1.19 -17.68
N ALA A 911 -47.52 1.15 -18.99
CA ALA A 911 -46.96 2.14 -19.91
C ALA A 911 -47.46 3.57 -19.60
N SER A 912 -48.70 3.68 -19.12
CA SER A 912 -49.36 4.93 -18.71
C SER A 912 -48.91 5.51 -17.36
N LEU A 913 -47.71 5.13 -16.88
CA LEU A 913 -47.04 5.86 -15.80
C LEU A 913 -46.19 7.02 -16.35
N ASP A 914 -45.75 6.90 -17.61
CA ASP A 914 -44.86 7.82 -18.34
C ASP A 914 -43.46 8.05 -17.69
N SER A 915 -43.27 7.67 -16.42
CA SER A 915 -41.96 7.59 -15.75
C SER A 915 -41.85 6.53 -14.64
N TYR A 916 -40.62 6.27 -14.19
CA TYR A 916 -40.25 5.34 -13.14
C TYR A 916 -38.99 5.79 -12.38
N ASN A 917 -38.97 5.63 -11.05
CA ASN A 917 -37.81 5.97 -10.21
C ASN A 917 -36.85 4.77 -10.06
N TRP A 918 -35.80 4.74 -10.87
CA TRP A 918 -34.75 3.72 -10.85
C TRP A 918 -33.68 4.03 -9.79
N VAL A 919 -33.27 3.02 -9.03
CA VAL A 919 -32.12 3.12 -8.10
C VAL A 919 -30.88 2.61 -8.81
N VAL A 920 -29.89 3.48 -9.02
CA VAL A 920 -28.71 3.19 -9.85
C VAL A 920 -27.84 2.08 -9.22
N PRO A 921 -27.50 1.00 -9.97
CA PRO A 921 -26.80 -0.18 -9.45
C PRO A 921 -25.28 0.03 -9.33
N ASN A 922 -24.58 -0.89 -8.64
CA ASN A 922 -23.11 -0.83 -8.54
C ASN A 922 -22.47 -1.47 -9.79
N SER A 923 -22.48 -0.73 -10.89
CA SER A 923 -21.89 -1.19 -12.14
C SER A 923 -21.25 -0.01 -12.88
N PRO A 924 -20.06 0.45 -12.42
CA PRO A 924 -19.40 1.63 -12.97
C PRO A 924 -19.02 1.42 -14.44
N SER A 925 -19.43 2.33 -15.32
CA SER A 925 -19.12 2.29 -16.75
C SER A 925 -19.52 3.60 -17.42
N THR A 926 -18.83 3.96 -18.51
CA THR A 926 -19.15 5.06 -19.42
C THR A 926 -20.10 4.66 -20.55
N ASN A 927 -20.40 3.37 -20.67
CA ASN A 927 -21.10 2.78 -21.82
C ASN A 927 -22.56 2.41 -21.46
N CYS A 928 -23.16 3.12 -20.51
CA CYS A 928 -24.49 2.77 -20.02
C CYS A 928 -25.59 3.35 -20.91
N LYS A 929 -26.67 2.59 -21.07
CA LYS A 929 -27.94 3.04 -21.67
C LYS A 929 -29.12 2.43 -20.88
N VAL A 930 -30.29 3.06 -20.94
CA VAL A 930 -31.56 2.42 -20.59
C VAL A 930 -32.34 2.10 -21.86
N ARG A 931 -33.31 1.19 -21.75
CA ARG A 931 -34.32 0.96 -22.78
C ARG A 931 -35.70 0.68 -22.19
N VAL A 932 -36.71 1.03 -22.98
CA VAL A 932 -38.13 0.86 -22.67
C VAL A 932 -38.75 0.02 -23.78
N MET A 933 -39.25 -1.16 -23.43
CA MET A 933 -39.65 -2.23 -24.38
C MET A 933 -41.09 -2.67 -24.11
N ASP A 934 -41.88 -2.96 -25.15
CA ASP A 934 -43.23 -3.52 -25.01
C ASP A 934 -43.17 -4.94 -24.43
N PHE A 935 -43.93 -5.20 -23.36
CA PHE A 935 -43.92 -6.49 -22.66
C PHE A 935 -44.44 -7.67 -23.52
N GLN A 936 -45.30 -7.41 -24.50
CA GLN A 936 -45.84 -8.45 -25.38
C GLN A 936 -44.97 -8.66 -26.62
N HIS A 937 -44.36 -7.59 -27.13
CA HIS A 937 -43.59 -7.62 -28.39
C HIS A 937 -42.22 -6.99 -28.18
N ASN A 938 -41.25 -7.82 -27.76
CA ASN A 938 -39.89 -7.40 -27.41
C ASN A 938 -39.09 -6.70 -28.53
N ALA A 939 -39.53 -6.82 -29.79
CA ALA A 939 -38.97 -6.08 -30.93
C ALA A 939 -39.46 -4.61 -31.02
N LEU A 940 -40.49 -4.23 -30.27
CA LEU A 940 -40.93 -2.85 -30.10
C LEU A 940 -40.30 -2.26 -28.83
N PHE A 941 -39.20 -1.54 -29.00
CA PHE A 941 -38.51 -0.83 -27.92
C PHE A 941 -37.89 0.47 -28.43
N ASP A 942 -37.46 1.30 -27.49
CA ASP A 942 -36.56 2.42 -27.73
C ASP A 942 -35.48 2.50 -26.62
N GLU A 943 -34.35 3.14 -26.90
CA GLU A 943 -33.18 3.21 -26.01
C GLU A 943 -32.72 4.67 -25.81
N SER A 944 -31.90 4.94 -24.79
CA SER A 944 -31.20 6.23 -24.68
C SER A 944 -30.46 6.57 -25.99
N ASP A 945 -30.56 7.80 -26.51
CA ASP A 945 -29.87 8.26 -27.73
C ASP A 945 -28.34 8.02 -27.62
N GLU A 946 -27.72 8.62 -26.61
CA GLU A 946 -26.28 8.55 -26.33
C GLU A 946 -26.01 7.78 -25.02
N THR A 947 -24.75 7.41 -24.75
CA THR A 947 -24.40 6.72 -23.50
C THR A 947 -24.32 7.69 -22.31
N PHE A 948 -24.68 7.22 -21.12
CA PHE A 948 -24.43 7.90 -19.85
C PHE A 948 -23.39 7.14 -19.02
N THR A 949 -22.86 7.79 -17.98
CA THR A 949 -21.85 7.22 -17.08
C THR A 949 -22.44 6.88 -15.73
N ILE A 950 -22.18 5.68 -15.22
CA ILE A 950 -22.32 5.35 -13.79
C ILE A 950 -20.94 5.49 -13.15
N LEU A 951 -20.82 6.38 -12.17
CA LEU A 951 -19.56 6.65 -11.47
C LEU A 951 -19.31 5.63 -10.35
N GLU A 952 -18.07 5.14 -10.28
CA GLU A 952 -17.59 4.33 -9.16
C GLU A 952 -17.64 5.11 -7.86
N SER A 953 -17.89 4.41 -6.75
CA SER A 953 -18.01 4.98 -5.41
C SER A 953 -17.26 4.05 -4.45
N SER A 954 -16.19 4.54 -3.83
CA SER A 954 -15.24 3.71 -3.10
C SER A 954 -14.79 4.31 -1.77
N VAL A 955 -14.31 3.44 -0.91
CA VAL A 955 -13.60 3.72 0.34
C VAL A 955 -12.42 2.76 0.42
N GLU A 956 -11.34 3.19 1.08
CA GLU A 956 -10.06 2.48 1.10
C GLU A 956 -9.33 2.86 2.39
N ILE A 957 -8.84 1.88 3.16
CA ILE A 957 -8.02 2.11 4.35
C ILE A 957 -6.55 2.15 3.91
N LEU A 958 -5.85 3.18 4.38
CA LEU A 958 -4.44 3.47 4.07
C LEU A 958 -3.51 3.22 5.28
N SER A 959 -4.08 3.18 6.49
CA SER A 959 -3.46 2.74 7.74
C SER A 959 -4.54 2.63 8.83
N PRO A 960 -4.51 1.66 9.77
CA PRO A 960 -3.69 0.45 9.71
C PRO A 960 -4.13 -0.48 8.58
N ASN A 961 -3.17 -1.16 7.97
CA ASN A 961 -3.43 -2.16 6.93
C ASN A 961 -3.07 -3.59 7.40
N GLY A 962 -2.58 -3.76 8.62
CA GLY A 962 -2.52 -5.04 9.31
C GLY A 962 -1.11 -5.45 9.74
N GLY A 963 -1.05 -6.46 10.62
CA GLY A 963 0.18 -6.89 11.29
C GLY A 963 0.66 -5.97 12.41
N GLU A 964 0.04 -4.79 12.62
CA GLU A 964 0.42 -3.88 13.70
C GLU A 964 0.00 -4.42 15.08
N ILE A 965 0.74 -4.03 16.13
CA ILE A 965 0.36 -4.31 17.52
C ILE A 965 0.12 -2.98 18.24
N PHE A 966 -1.15 -2.57 18.27
CA PHE A 966 -1.60 -1.42 19.03
C PHE A 966 -1.68 -1.76 20.52
N ARG A 967 -1.34 -0.79 21.37
CA ARG A 967 -1.46 -0.92 22.82
C ARG A 967 -2.72 -0.20 23.29
N ILE A 968 -3.47 -0.82 24.20
CA ILE A 968 -4.68 -0.23 24.78
C ILE A 968 -4.44 1.21 25.27
N ALA A 969 -5.41 2.09 25.08
CA ALA A 969 -5.38 3.49 25.51
C ALA A 969 -4.14 4.29 25.06
N THR A 970 -3.54 3.92 23.93
CA THR A 970 -2.70 4.81 23.12
C THR A 970 -3.53 5.52 22.05
N GLU A 971 -3.01 6.59 21.45
CA GLU A 971 -3.60 7.20 20.24
C GLU A 971 -2.90 6.63 19.00
N GLN A 972 -3.67 6.35 17.94
CA GLN A 972 -3.21 5.81 16.65
C GLN A 972 -3.92 6.53 15.51
N GLU A 973 -3.26 6.75 14.37
CA GLU A 973 -3.89 7.42 13.22
C GLU A 973 -4.51 6.41 12.25
N ILE A 974 -5.83 6.45 12.08
CA ILE A 974 -6.54 5.76 11.00
C ILE A 974 -6.56 6.68 9.78
N SER A 975 -5.85 6.30 8.72
CA SER A 975 -5.84 6.99 7.43
C SER A 975 -6.75 6.27 6.45
N PHE A 976 -7.59 6.99 5.72
CA PHE A 976 -8.50 6.40 4.74
C PHE A 976 -8.76 7.34 3.55
N ARG A 977 -9.03 6.78 2.37
CA ARG A 977 -9.45 7.49 1.16
C ARG A 977 -10.92 7.22 0.88
N ILE A 978 -11.60 8.20 0.29
CA ILE A 978 -12.97 8.04 -0.21
C ILE A 978 -13.11 8.65 -1.61
N GLN A 979 -13.97 8.09 -2.46
CA GLN A 979 -14.37 8.69 -3.73
C GLN A 979 -15.88 8.63 -3.94
N ASN A 980 -16.46 9.75 -4.38
CA ASN A 980 -17.87 9.93 -4.76
C ASN A 980 -18.90 9.57 -3.67
N VAL A 981 -18.45 9.49 -2.42
CA VAL A 981 -19.28 9.30 -1.23
C VAL A 981 -18.99 10.42 -0.22
N THR A 982 -20.03 10.84 0.52
CA THR A 982 -19.95 12.00 1.44
C THR A 982 -20.17 11.63 2.91
N SER A 983 -20.44 10.36 3.20
CA SER A 983 -20.98 9.90 4.47
C SER A 983 -20.43 8.51 4.77
N VAL A 984 -19.57 8.38 5.78
CA VAL A 984 -18.87 7.11 6.10
C VAL A 984 -18.83 6.85 7.61
N ARG A 985 -18.65 5.59 7.96
CA ARG A 985 -18.58 5.06 9.32
C ARG A 985 -17.30 4.24 9.47
N LEU A 986 -16.52 4.55 10.51
CA LEU A 986 -15.44 3.68 10.96
C LEU A 986 -15.95 2.77 12.07
N ASP A 987 -15.65 1.49 11.96
CA ASP A 987 -15.95 0.43 12.91
C ASP A 987 -14.67 -0.32 13.28
N LEU A 988 -14.56 -0.74 14.54
CA LEU A 988 -13.62 -1.78 14.95
C LEU A 988 -14.35 -3.13 14.85
N VAL A 989 -13.81 -4.05 14.08
CA VAL A 989 -14.25 -5.45 14.00
C VAL A 989 -13.29 -6.31 14.80
N THR A 990 -13.83 -7.26 15.58
CA THR A 990 -13.06 -8.34 16.22
C THR A 990 -13.84 -9.66 16.14
N GLU A 991 -13.23 -10.76 16.57
CA GLU A 991 -13.91 -12.05 16.74
C GLU A 991 -15.26 -11.89 17.49
N GLY A 992 -16.35 -12.03 16.73
CA GLY A 992 -17.72 -12.01 17.22
C GLY A 992 -18.36 -10.63 17.50
N ASN A 993 -17.67 -9.50 17.30
CA ASN A 993 -18.22 -8.16 17.59
C ASN A 993 -17.83 -7.08 16.56
N THR A 994 -18.63 -6.02 16.51
CA THR A 994 -18.33 -4.80 15.75
C THR A 994 -18.76 -3.58 16.57
N TRP A 995 -17.85 -2.65 16.81
CA TRP A 995 -18.10 -1.42 17.57
C TRP A 995 -17.90 -0.18 16.69
N LEU A 996 -18.86 0.73 16.75
CA LEU A 996 -18.74 2.05 16.13
C LEU A 996 -17.56 2.81 16.74
N ILE A 997 -16.62 3.23 15.90
CA ILE A 997 -15.57 4.18 16.27
C ILE A 997 -16.11 5.60 16.06
N GLU A 998 -16.46 5.96 14.82
CA GLU A 998 -16.87 7.33 14.47
C GLU A 998 -17.75 7.35 13.19
N THR A 999 -18.51 8.42 12.97
CA THR A 999 -19.30 8.66 11.76
C THR A 999 -19.07 10.06 11.18
N PHE A 1000 -18.61 10.09 9.95
CA PHE A 1000 -18.26 11.31 9.21
C PHE A 1000 -19.38 11.67 8.22
N GLN A 1001 -19.60 12.96 8.02
CA GLN A 1001 -20.71 13.51 7.23
C GLN A 1001 -20.24 14.73 6.43
N ASN A 1002 -20.71 14.86 5.19
CA ASN A 1002 -20.32 15.91 4.23
C ASN A 1002 -18.82 15.92 3.89
N LEU A 1003 -18.16 14.75 3.90
CA LEU A 1003 -16.79 14.63 3.41
C LEU A 1003 -16.73 14.87 1.89
N ALA A 1004 -15.57 15.34 1.43
CA ALA A 1004 -15.21 15.40 0.01
C ALA A 1004 -14.32 14.20 -0.38
N SER A 1005 -14.34 13.82 -1.66
CA SER A 1005 -13.42 12.83 -2.22
C SER A 1005 -11.96 13.21 -1.96
N GLY A 1006 -11.15 12.27 -1.49
CA GLY A 1006 -9.75 12.50 -1.11
C GLY A 1006 -9.30 11.59 0.05
N ASN A 1007 -8.08 11.84 0.53
CA ASN A 1007 -7.54 11.21 1.74
C ASN A 1007 -8.00 11.98 3.00
N HIS A 1008 -8.26 11.25 4.08
CA HIS A 1008 -8.66 11.73 5.40
C HIS A 1008 -7.85 10.99 6.48
N ILE A 1009 -7.66 11.63 7.63
CA ILE A 1009 -6.98 11.04 8.80
C ILE A 1009 -7.87 11.25 10.03
N PHE A 1010 -7.95 10.23 10.88
CA PHE A 1010 -8.68 10.25 12.14
C PHE A 1010 -7.81 9.70 13.27
N THR A 1011 -7.52 10.52 14.27
CA THR A 1011 -6.82 10.11 15.49
C THR A 1011 -7.76 9.29 16.38
N TRP A 1012 -7.46 8.00 16.51
CA TRP A 1012 -8.23 7.03 17.26
C TRP A 1012 -7.58 6.72 18.61
N ALA A 1013 -8.28 7.02 19.70
CA ALA A 1013 -7.92 6.52 21.02
C ALA A 1013 -8.26 5.02 21.10
N VAL A 1014 -7.24 4.16 21.15
CA VAL A 1014 -7.38 2.70 21.12
C VAL A 1014 -8.19 2.24 22.35
N PRO A 1015 -9.34 1.57 22.18
CA PRO A 1015 -10.22 1.21 23.27
C PRO A 1015 -9.55 0.21 24.23
N ASN A 1016 -9.96 0.26 25.49
CA ASN A 1016 -9.54 -0.70 26.53
C ASN A 1016 -10.23 -2.06 26.34
N ILE A 1017 -9.82 -2.78 25.30
CA ILE A 1017 -10.16 -4.18 25.03
C ILE A 1017 -8.92 -4.88 24.47
N SER A 1018 -8.74 -6.16 24.80
CA SER A 1018 -7.69 -6.99 24.22
C SER A 1018 -8.28 -7.86 23.12
N ALA A 1019 -7.63 -7.93 21.95
CA ALA A 1019 -8.05 -8.80 20.85
C ALA A 1019 -6.87 -9.10 19.90
N GLU A 1020 -6.75 -10.37 19.50
CA GLU A 1020 -5.66 -10.87 18.63
C GLU A 1020 -6.01 -10.82 17.14
N GLN A 1021 -7.28 -10.61 16.81
CA GLN A 1021 -7.79 -10.41 15.45
C GLN A 1021 -8.68 -9.17 15.41
N CYS A 1022 -8.07 -8.02 15.18
CA CYS A 1022 -8.77 -6.75 14.92
C CYS A 1022 -8.71 -6.40 13.43
N ARG A 1023 -9.77 -5.79 12.91
CA ARG A 1023 -9.75 -5.05 11.65
C ARG A 1023 -10.43 -3.70 11.84
N ILE A 1024 -9.91 -2.65 11.21
CA ILE A 1024 -10.69 -1.43 11.01
C ILE A 1024 -11.56 -1.70 9.80
N LYS A 1025 -12.84 -1.37 9.88
CA LYS A 1025 -13.79 -1.40 8.77
C LYS A 1025 -14.28 0.00 8.50
N ILE A 1026 -14.12 0.47 7.28
CA ILE A 1026 -14.82 1.66 6.78
C ILE A 1026 -16.05 1.20 5.99
N SER A 1027 -17.19 1.86 6.22
CA SER A 1027 -18.44 1.55 5.51
C SER A 1027 -19.20 2.82 5.14
N VAL A 1028 -19.82 2.82 3.96
CA VAL A 1028 -20.52 4.01 3.48
C VAL A 1028 -21.94 4.05 4.04
N GLN A 1029 -22.23 5.12 4.78
CA GLN A 1029 -23.52 5.36 5.42
C GLN A 1029 -24.63 5.45 4.37
N ASN A 1030 -25.73 4.72 4.58
CA ASN A 1030 -26.86 4.55 3.65
C ASN A 1030 -26.56 3.78 2.34
N LEU A 1031 -25.32 3.35 2.09
CA LEU A 1031 -24.88 2.73 0.83
C LEU A 1031 -24.36 1.29 1.02
N ASN A 1032 -25.21 0.41 1.58
CA ASN A 1032 -24.92 -1.02 1.84
C ASN A 1032 -24.10 -1.71 0.73
N GLY A 1033 -22.91 -2.18 1.04
CA GLY A 1033 -22.06 -2.94 0.12
C GLY A 1033 -20.78 -2.22 -0.31
N ILE A 1034 -20.71 -0.89 -0.21
CA ILE A 1034 -19.41 -0.19 -0.27
C ILE A 1034 -18.83 -0.19 1.15
N VAL A 1035 -17.83 -1.04 1.33
CA VAL A 1035 -17.06 -1.22 2.56
C VAL A 1035 -15.62 -1.52 2.18
N ASP A 1036 -14.71 -1.24 3.09
CA ASP A 1036 -13.33 -1.73 3.03
C ASP A 1036 -12.85 -2.11 4.45
N GLU A 1037 -11.85 -2.98 4.55
CA GLU A 1037 -11.27 -3.44 5.81
C GLU A 1037 -9.74 -3.50 5.69
N SER A 1038 -9.01 -3.23 6.79
CA SER A 1038 -7.54 -3.34 6.82
C SER A 1038 -7.09 -4.70 6.26
N ASP A 1039 -6.10 -4.73 5.35
CA ASP A 1039 -5.76 -5.90 4.52
C ASP A 1039 -5.51 -7.18 5.35
N GLU A 1040 -4.68 -7.07 6.39
CA GLU A 1040 -4.51 -8.11 7.41
C GLU A 1040 -5.21 -7.74 8.74
N VAL A 1041 -5.15 -8.66 9.70
CA VAL A 1041 -5.54 -8.37 11.08
C VAL A 1041 -4.43 -7.65 11.82
N PHE A 1042 -4.77 -6.65 12.63
CA PHE A 1042 -3.89 -6.09 13.65
C PHE A 1042 -4.28 -6.61 15.04
N GLN A 1043 -3.44 -6.37 16.04
CA GLN A 1043 -3.69 -6.77 17.42
C GLN A 1043 -3.91 -5.54 18.31
N ILE A 1044 -4.86 -5.61 19.25
CA ILE A 1044 -4.88 -4.72 20.41
C ILE A 1044 -4.39 -5.53 21.61
N SER A 1045 -3.17 -5.23 22.05
CA SER A 1045 -2.49 -5.91 23.13
C SER A 1045 -2.58 -5.12 24.44
N PRO A 1046 -2.70 -5.78 25.61
CA PRO A 1046 -2.56 -5.13 26.90
C PRO A 1046 -1.14 -4.58 27.08
N ILE A 1047 -1.02 -3.56 27.93
CA ILE A 1047 0.27 -3.24 28.53
C ILE A 1047 0.48 -4.23 29.68
N TYR A 1048 1.71 -4.71 29.90
CA TYR A 1048 1.99 -5.70 30.95
C TYR A 1048 2.89 -5.11 32.04
N VAL A 1049 2.48 -5.28 33.30
CA VAL A 1049 3.29 -4.96 34.48
C VAL A 1049 3.79 -6.26 35.09
N TYR A 1050 5.05 -6.33 35.47
CA TYR A 1050 5.64 -7.48 36.14
C TYR A 1050 5.86 -7.12 37.64
N PRO A 1051 5.37 -7.92 38.61
CA PRO A 1051 5.48 -7.52 40.03
C PRO A 1051 6.93 -7.41 40.51
N GLY A 1052 7.32 -6.22 40.97
CA GLY A 1052 8.69 -5.85 41.31
C GLY A 1052 9.44 -5.06 40.24
N ASP A 1053 9.00 -5.09 38.97
CA ASP A 1053 9.52 -4.29 37.85
C ASP A 1053 8.70 -2.99 37.77
N ALA A 1054 9.00 -2.08 38.70
CA ALA A 1054 8.22 -0.88 38.98
C ALA A 1054 8.61 0.31 38.11
N ASN A 1055 9.71 0.20 37.36
CA ASN A 1055 10.18 1.20 36.38
C ASN A 1055 10.06 0.75 34.90
N ASP A 1056 9.58 -0.48 34.65
CA ASP A 1056 9.50 -1.17 33.34
C ASP A 1056 10.86 -1.42 32.64
N ASP A 1057 11.99 -1.35 33.34
CA ASP A 1057 13.32 -1.65 32.78
C ASP A 1057 13.52 -3.15 32.47
N GLY A 1058 12.71 -4.04 33.09
CA GLY A 1058 12.73 -5.47 32.84
C GLY A 1058 13.56 -6.31 33.79
N ILE A 1059 14.15 -5.70 34.83
CA ILE A 1059 15.02 -6.34 35.82
C ILE A 1059 14.65 -5.87 37.23
N VAL A 1060 14.08 -6.74 38.08
CA VAL A 1060 13.76 -6.38 39.47
C VAL A 1060 15.03 -6.11 40.27
N ASN A 1061 15.27 -4.85 40.61
CA ASN A 1061 16.48 -4.39 41.28
C ASN A 1061 16.18 -3.28 42.32
N LEU A 1062 17.23 -2.58 42.79
CA LEU A 1062 17.05 -1.51 43.80
C LEU A 1062 16.43 -0.24 43.22
N SER A 1063 16.48 -0.05 41.90
CA SER A 1063 15.96 1.14 41.20
C SER A 1063 14.42 1.19 41.20
N ASP A 1064 13.76 0.03 41.23
CA ASP A 1064 12.31 -0.11 41.36
C ASP A 1064 11.79 0.50 42.67
N VAL A 1065 12.57 0.42 43.74
CA VAL A 1065 12.22 1.02 45.04
C VAL A 1065 12.13 2.55 44.89
N SER A 1066 12.93 3.17 44.01
CA SER A 1066 12.86 4.60 43.73
C SER A 1066 11.61 4.99 42.90
N ALA A 1067 11.08 4.09 42.07
CA ALA A 1067 9.79 4.30 41.38
C ALA A 1067 8.62 4.29 42.39
N ILE A 1068 8.58 3.32 43.30
CA ILE A 1068 7.60 3.28 44.40
C ILE A 1068 7.68 4.54 45.27
N GLN A 1069 8.89 5.00 45.62
CA GLN A 1069 9.08 6.26 46.38
C GLN A 1069 8.45 7.46 45.67
N THR A 1070 8.53 7.51 44.33
CA THR A 1070 8.06 8.63 43.50
C THR A 1070 6.54 8.71 43.48
N PHE A 1071 5.84 7.58 43.44
CA PHE A 1071 4.38 7.51 43.35
C PHE A 1071 3.68 7.07 44.65
N PHE A 1072 4.37 7.12 45.79
CA PHE A 1072 3.89 6.55 47.05
C PHE A 1072 2.57 7.16 47.57
N ASN A 1073 1.58 6.33 47.89
CA ASN A 1073 0.16 6.64 48.12
C ASN A 1073 -0.67 7.08 46.90
N THR A 1074 -0.16 6.99 45.66
CA THR A 1074 -1.01 7.15 44.47
C THR A 1074 -2.00 5.97 44.39
N THR A 1075 -3.25 6.28 44.06
CA THR A 1075 -4.35 5.29 43.99
C THR A 1075 -5.01 5.28 42.62
N GLY A 1076 -5.36 4.10 42.14
CA GLY A 1076 -6.12 3.90 40.91
C GLY A 1076 -6.86 2.56 40.88
N SER A 1077 -7.12 2.06 39.68
CA SER A 1077 -7.91 0.85 39.48
C SER A 1077 -7.09 -0.42 39.74
N LYS A 1078 -7.65 -1.31 40.56
CA LYS A 1078 -7.00 -2.57 40.99
C LYS A 1078 -6.95 -3.57 39.84
N ARG A 1079 -5.79 -4.16 39.53
CA ARG A 1079 -5.66 -5.16 38.45
C ARG A 1079 -6.44 -6.46 38.73
N THR A 1080 -6.91 -7.07 37.65
CA THR A 1080 -7.52 -8.41 37.65
C THR A 1080 -6.42 -9.47 37.66
N GLY A 1081 -6.53 -10.47 38.54
CA GLY A 1081 -5.48 -11.49 38.72
C GLY A 1081 -4.26 -11.04 39.51
N ARG A 1082 -4.24 -9.78 40.00
CA ARG A 1082 -3.16 -9.18 40.81
C ARG A 1082 -2.61 -10.10 41.91
N ASN A 1083 -1.30 -10.02 42.11
CA ASN A 1083 -0.52 -10.78 43.08
C ASN A 1083 0.93 -10.21 43.10
N SER A 1084 1.74 -10.67 44.05
CA SER A 1084 3.17 -10.32 44.14
C SER A 1084 4.09 -11.42 43.59
N ASP A 1085 3.58 -12.35 42.79
CA ASP A 1085 4.36 -13.42 42.14
C ASP A 1085 4.83 -12.97 40.75
N TRP A 1086 6.06 -13.30 40.37
CA TRP A 1086 6.60 -12.93 39.07
C TRP A 1086 5.82 -13.54 37.90
N GLY A 1087 5.24 -12.67 37.07
CA GLY A 1087 4.55 -13.01 35.84
C GLY A 1087 3.88 -11.77 35.24
N ALA A 1088 3.68 -11.78 33.92
CA ALA A 1088 3.09 -10.66 33.20
C ALA A 1088 1.62 -10.46 33.63
N GLN A 1089 1.32 -9.35 34.32
CA GLN A 1089 -0.05 -8.96 34.65
C GLN A 1089 -0.55 -7.93 33.63
N PRO A 1090 -1.69 -8.17 32.95
CA PRO A 1090 -2.25 -7.18 32.05
C PRO A 1090 -2.73 -5.96 32.84
N LEU A 1091 -2.11 -4.82 32.59
CA LEU A 1091 -2.73 -3.52 32.80
C LEU A 1091 -3.91 -3.42 31.85
N LEU A 1092 -5.06 -3.03 32.38
CA LEU A 1092 -6.28 -2.76 31.60
C LEU A 1092 -6.67 -1.30 31.76
N GLU A 1093 -6.79 -0.82 32.99
CA GLU A 1093 -7.10 0.58 33.28
C GLU A 1093 -5.81 1.39 33.53
N ILE A 1094 -5.52 2.34 32.63
CA ILE A 1094 -4.41 3.28 32.75
C ILE A 1094 -4.72 4.34 33.82
N TRP A 1095 -3.73 4.63 34.66
CA TRP A 1095 -3.73 5.69 35.66
C TRP A 1095 -3.09 6.96 35.07
N THR A 1096 -3.26 8.10 35.74
CA THR A 1096 -2.58 9.35 35.38
C THR A 1096 -1.83 9.88 36.61
N PRO A 1097 -0.49 9.99 36.59
CA PRO A 1097 0.43 9.74 35.47
C PRO A 1097 0.57 8.24 35.12
N PHE A 1098 0.93 7.94 33.88
CA PHE A 1098 0.96 6.57 33.33
C PHE A 1098 1.97 5.68 34.06
N GLU A 1099 3.11 6.25 34.44
CA GLU A 1099 4.22 5.61 35.14
C GLU A 1099 3.77 4.98 36.48
N SER A 1100 2.74 5.55 37.12
CA SER A 1100 2.18 5.00 38.37
C SER A 1100 1.50 3.63 38.20
N CYS A 1101 1.16 3.23 36.97
CA CYS A 1101 0.64 1.89 36.65
C CYS A 1101 1.65 0.78 36.94
N PHE A 1102 2.95 1.07 36.74
CA PHE A 1102 4.05 0.16 37.01
C PHE A 1102 4.45 0.22 38.48
N ALA A 1103 4.39 1.41 39.10
CA ALA A 1103 4.70 1.59 40.51
C ALA A 1103 3.75 0.82 41.46
N ASP A 1104 2.47 0.68 41.11
CA ASP A 1104 1.60 -0.37 41.67
C ASP A 1104 1.95 -1.71 41.02
N CYS A 1105 3.16 -2.21 41.29
CA CYS A 1105 3.69 -3.43 40.70
C CYS A 1105 2.97 -4.68 41.26
N ASN A 1106 2.44 -4.63 42.48
CA ASN A 1106 1.60 -5.69 43.05
C ASN A 1106 0.18 -5.70 42.42
N GLY A 1107 -0.31 -4.55 41.98
CA GLY A 1107 -1.54 -4.39 41.22
C GLY A 1107 -2.80 -4.20 42.07
N ASP A 1108 -2.69 -3.82 43.34
CA ASP A 1108 -3.86 -3.64 44.21
C ASP A 1108 -4.58 -2.32 44.06
N GLY A 1109 -4.14 -1.36 43.27
CA GLY A 1109 -4.78 -0.05 43.14
C GLY A 1109 -4.25 1.00 44.11
N THR A 1110 -3.14 0.73 44.79
CA THR A 1110 -2.48 1.61 45.76
C THR A 1110 -0.98 1.37 45.69
N VAL A 1111 -0.18 2.40 45.38
CA VAL A 1111 1.28 2.33 45.51
C VAL A 1111 1.63 2.41 46.99
N ASP A 1112 1.89 1.28 47.64
CA ASP A 1112 2.16 1.21 49.09
C ASP A 1112 3.25 0.19 49.47
N GLU A 1113 3.36 -0.18 50.75
CA GLU A 1113 4.35 -1.16 51.21
C GLU A 1113 4.30 -2.54 50.53
N LYS A 1114 3.15 -2.94 49.96
CA LYS A 1114 2.98 -4.23 49.26
C LYS A 1114 3.67 -4.27 47.89
N ASP A 1115 3.97 -3.12 47.30
CA ASP A 1115 4.81 -3.03 46.11
C ASP A 1115 6.28 -3.28 46.46
N VAL A 1116 6.73 -2.80 47.62
CA VAL A 1116 8.08 -3.09 48.13
C VAL A 1116 8.20 -4.59 48.45
N GLU A 1117 7.14 -5.21 48.95
CA GLU A 1117 7.05 -6.67 49.12
C GLU A 1117 7.17 -7.42 47.79
N ALA A 1118 6.61 -6.92 46.69
CA ALA A 1118 6.75 -7.52 45.37
C ALA A 1118 8.18 -7.41 44.80
N ILE A 1119 8.86 -6.25 44.99
CA ILE A 1119 10.29 -6.09 44.64
C ILE A 1119 11.14 -7.11 45.41
N VAL A 1120 11.00 -7.17 46.73
CA VAL A 1120 11.76 -8.09 47.59
C VAL A 1120 11.50 -9.55 47.22
N THR A 1121 10.24 -9.86 46.87
CA THR A 1121 9.80 -11.22 46.53
C THR A 1121 10.35 -11.73 45.20
N ASN A 1122 10.48 -10.86 44.20
CA ASN A 1122 10.90 -11.22 42.83
C ASN A 1122 12.30 -10.68 42.48
N TRP A 1123 13.12 -10.38 43.49
CA TRP A 1123 14.43 -9.75 43.31
C TRP A 1123 15.36 -10.49 42.33
N ASN A 1124 16.11 -9.74 41.51
CA ASN A 1124 16.91 -10.20 40.37
C ASN A 1124 16.11 -10.92 39.26
N ALA A 1125 14.76 -10.95 39.30
CA ALA A 1125 13.99 -11.52 38.19
C ALA A 1125 14.13 -10.65 36.94
N THR A 1126 14.26 -11.30 35.78
CA THR A 1126 14.20 -10.61 34.49
C THR A 1126 13.08 -11.17 33.62
N LYS A 1127 12.59 -10.34 32.69
CA LYS A 1127 11.55 -10.72 31.71
C LYS A 1127 11.92 -11.97 30.89
N GLU A 1128 13.21 -12.30 30.76
CA GLU A 1128 13.71 -13.52 30.11
C GLU A 1128 13.91 -14.73 31.06
N ASN A 1129 14.42 -14.52 32.28
CA ASN A 1129 14.98 -15.61 33.10
C ASN A 1129 14.10 -16.03 34.31
N GLY A 1130 13.09 -15.23 34.68
CA GLY A 1130 12.25 -15.50 35.86
C GLY A 1130 12.98 -15.26 37.19
N VAL A 1131 12.36 -15.65 38.32
CA VAL A 1131 12.88 -15.38 39.68
C VAL A 1131 14.08 -16.29 40.03
N PRO A 1132 15.26 -15.73 40.38
CA PRO A 1132 16.42 -16.51 40.82
C PRO A 1132 16.27 -17.02 42.27
N ALA A 1133 15.60 -18.18 42.40
CA ALA A 1133 15.40 -18.95 43.64
C ALA A 1133 14.39 -18.38 44.66
N ASN A 1134 13.99 -19.23 45.62
CA ASN A 1134 12.89 -18.96 46.54
C ASN A 1134 13.31 -18.01 47.67
N VAL A 1135 12.87 -16.76 47.59
CA VAL A 1135 12.80 -15.82 48.72
C VAL A 1135 11.79 -16.34 49.76
N ASP A 1136 12.13 -16.26 51.06
CA ASP A 1136 11.18 -16.55 52.14
C ASP A 1136 10.19 -15.38 52.30
N LYS A 1137 9.08 -15.46 51.55
CA LYS A 1137 8.05 -14.41 51.51
C LYS A 1137 7.49 -14.10 52.89
N GLU A 1138 7.20 -15.12 53.73
CA GLU A 1138 6.57 -14.91 55.04
C GLU A 1138 7.52 -14.22 56.04
N ALA A 1139 8.83 -14.42 55.91
CA ALA A 1139 9.84 -13.62 56.61
C ALA A 1139 9.90 -12.18 56.07
N ALA A 1140 9.89 -12.01 54.74
CA ALA A 1140 9.96 -10.71 54.06
C ALA A 1140 8.80 -9.79 54.45
N SER A 1141 7.55 -10.20 54.19
CA SER A 1141 6.34 -9.39 54.46
C SER A 1141 6.27 -8.94 55.92
N LYS A 1142 6.69 -9.81 56.85
CA LYS A 1142 6.66 -9.53 58.28
C LYS A 1142 7.60 -8.38 58.67
N GLU A 1143 8.84 -8.40 58.19
CA GLU A 1143 9.82 -7.36 58.53
C GLU A 1143 9.51 -6.04 57.79
N ILE A 1144 9.01 -6.10 56.55
CA ILE A 1144 8.49 -4.91 55.83
C ILE A 1144 7.37 -4.25 56.63
N LEU A 1145 6.42 -5.04 57.13
CA LEU A 1145 5.29 -4.55 57.92
C LEU A 1145 5.72 -3.96 59.28
N GLU A 1146 6.70 -4.58 59.97
CA GLU A 1146 7.25 -4.04 61.22
C GLU A 1146 8.06 -2.74 61.00
N PHE A 1147 8.75 -2.61 59.85
CA PHE A 1147 9.43 -1.36 59.46
C PHE A 1147 8.43 -0.24 59.15
N VAL A 1148 7.45 -0.49 58.27
CA VAL A 1148 6.46 0.51 57.84
C VAL A 1148 5.63 1.04 59.03
N GLN A 1149 5.22 0.17 59.96
CA GLN A 1149 4.48 0.58 61.16
C GLN A 1149 5.30 1.43 62.16
N THR A 1150 6.63 1.52 62.01
CA THR A 1150 7.49 2.25 62.95
C THR A 1150 8.11 3.53 62.40
N GLN A 1151 7.98 3.81 61.10
CA GLN A 1151 8.44 5.07 60.48
C GLN A 1151 7.31 6.10 60.29
N PRO A 1152 7.57 7.40 60.43
CA PRO A 1152 6.63 8.43 59.99
C PRO A 1152 6.62 8.50 58.46
N THR A 1153 5.44 8.71 57.86
CA THR A 1153 5.23 8.66 56.40
C THR A 1153 6.18 9.57 55.61
N SER A 1154 6.55 10.72 56.18
CA SER A 1154 7.49 11.69 55.60
C SER A 1154 8.97 11.27 55.64
N ALA A 1155 9.30 10.08 56.16
CA ALA A 1155 10.65 9.53 56.20
C ALA A 1155 10.79 8.22 55.39
N MET A 1156 9.69 7.60 54.97
CA MET A 1156 9.70 6.35 54.20
C MET A 1156 10.47 6.51 52.89
N THR A 1157 10.33 7.65 52.22
CA THR A 1157 10.95 7.97 50.92
C THR A 1157 12.48 8.03 50.93
N SER A 1158 13.16 8.10 52.09
CA SER A 1158 14.64 8.07 52.15
C SER A 1158 15.20 6.92 52.98
N ALA A 1159 14.34 6.10 53.59
CA ALA A 1159 14.75 4.97 54.43
C ALA A 1159 14.49 3.61 53.76
N MET A 1160 13.59 3.54 52.76
CA MET A 1160 13.15 2.27 52.16
C MET A 1160 14.30 1.49 51.49
N GLU A 1161 15.14 2.12 50.67
CA GLU A 1161 16.27 1.44 50.00
C GLU A 1161 17.24 0.79 51.01
N VAL A 1162 17.58 1.51 52.09
CA VAL A 1162 18.49 1.00 53.14
C VAL A 1162 17.88 -0.19 53.86
N PHE A 1163 16.58 -0.14 54.13
CA PHE A 1163 15.86 -1.24 54.77
C PHE A 1163 15.70 -2.47 53.88
N VAL A 1164 15.28 -2.30 52.61
CA VAL A 1164 15.18 -3.39 51.62
C VAL A 1164 16.51 -4.11 51.47
N VAL A 1165 17.61 -3.37 51.38
CA VAL A 1165 18.96 -3.92 51.32
C VAL A 1165 19.33 -4.74 52.57
N ASP A 1166 19.01 -4.24 53.77
CA ASP A 1166 19.34 -4.94 55.01
C ASP A 1166 18.52 -6.23 55.17
N LEU A 1167 17.22 -6.17 54.85
CA LEU A 1167 16.29 -7.29 54.80
C LEU A 1167 16.75 -8.41 53.86
N MET A 1168 17.01 -8.05 52.59
CA MET A 1168 17.47 -8.97 51.53
C MET A 1168 18.70 -9.76 51.94
N LYS A 1169 19.66 -9.10 52.59
CA LYS A 1169 20.93 -9.69 52.99
C LYS A 1169 20.86 -10.43 54.33
N ASN A 1170 20.44 -9.75 55.40
CA ASN A 1170 20.62 -10.22 56.77
C ASN A 1170 19.51 -11.18 57.22
N SER A 1171 18.28 -10.99 56.71
CA SER A 1171 17.10 -11.76 57.11
C SER A 1171 16.75 -12.84 56.08
N LEU A 1172 16.81 -12.49 54.78
CA LEU A 1172 16.47 -13.40 53.67
C LEU A 1172 17.68 -14.18 53.13
N GLY A 1173 18.92 -13.75 53.46
CA GLY A 1173 20.15 -14.48 53.13
C GLY A 1173 20.50 -14.52 51.64
N ILE A 1174 19.93 -13.61 50.85
CA ILE A 1174 20.10 -13.58 49.40
C ILE A 1174 21.48 -13.00 49.06
N GLU A 1175 22.25 -13.72 48.25
CA GLU A 1175 23.54 -13.24 47.75
C GLU A 1175 23.30 -12.17 46.67
N LEU A 1176 23.08 -10.94 47.14
CA LEU A 1176 23.03 -9.74 46.33
C LEU A 1176 24.30 -9.65 45.45
N SER A 1177 24.19 -9.05 44.27
CA SER A 1177 25.31 -8.95 43.31
C SER A 1177 26.19 -7.72 43.59
N TYR A 1178 27.43 -7.70 43.09
CA TYR A 1178 28.27 -6.49 43.11
C TYR A 1178 28.07 -5.70 41.82
N GLU A 1179 27.63 -4.45 41.93
CA GLU A 1179 27.43 -3.58 40.77
C GLU A 1179 28.29 -2.32 40.83
N ILE A 1180 28.57 -1.76 39.66
CA ILE A 1180 29.17 -0.43 39.55
C ILE A 1180 28.59 0.28 38.33
N ALA A 1181 27.90 1.38 38.58
CA ALA A 1181 27.29 2.21 37.54
C ALA A 1181 28.37 2.80 36.62
N GLN A 1182 27.95 3.33 35.47
CA GLN A 1182 28.76 4.37 34.85
C GLN A 1182 28.71 5.59 35.79
N ASN A 1183 29.85 6.24 35.99
CA ASN A 1183 29.91 7.43 36.82
C ASN A 1183 28.98 8.52 36.23
N PHE A 1184 28.28 9.28 37.06
CA PHE A 1184 27.34 10.30 36.59
C PHE A 1184 27.62 11.69 37.22
N PRO A 1185 27.61 12.79 36.44
CA PRO A 1185 27.59 12.81 34.97
C PRO A 1185 28.86 12.15 34.39
N ASN A 1186 28.91 11.94 33.06
CA ASN A 1186 30.11 11.54 32.34
C ASN A 1186 30.03 11.92 30.84
N PRO A 1187 30.78 12.91 30.33
CA PRO A 1187 31.83 13.69 31.02
C PRO A 1187 31.36 14.49 32.25
N PHE A 1188 32.30 14.98 33.06
CA PHE A 1188 31.94 15.49 34.39
C PHE A 1188 32.83 16.58 34.99
N ASN A 1189 32.21 17.42 35.83
CA ASN A 1189 32.71 18.74 36.13
C ASN A 1189 32.63 19.14 37.63
N PRO A 1190 33.74 19.23 38.41
CA PRO A 1190 34.77 18.18 38.55
C PRO A 1190 34.21 16.95 39.27
N LYS A 1191 32.95 17.03 39.70
CA LYS A 1191 32.28 16.03 40.49
C LYS A 1191 31.57 15.08 39.54
N THR A 1192 32.00 13.83 39.58
CA THR A 1192 31.18 12.69 39.20
C THR A 1192 30.95 11.84 40.43
N GLU A 1193 29.78 11.24 40.49
CA GLU A 1193 29.47 10.26 41.49
C GLU A 1193 29.63 8.85 40.93
N ILE A 1194 30.50 8.07 41.55
CA ILE A 1194 30.64 6.66 41.25
C ILE A 1194 29.66 5.93 42.19
N LYS A 1195 28.43 5.70 41.70
CA LYS A 1195 27.47 4.77 42.33
C LYS A 1195 27.99 3.35 42.14
N PHE A 1196 28.17 2.63 43.23
CA PHE A 1196 28.43 1.19 43.23
C PHE A 1196 27.62 0.53 44.34
N PHE A 1197 27.22 -0.71 44.14
CA PHE A 1197 26.39 -1.44 45.09
C PHE A 1197 27.23 -2.52 45.76
N LEU A 1198 27.09 -2.66 47.08
CA LEU A 1198 27.76 -3.71 47.87
C LEU A 1198 26.74 -4.70 48.46
N PRO A 1199 26.95 -6.01 48.29
CA PRO A 1199 26.08 -7.03 48.88
C PRO A 1199 26.41 -7.34 50.35
N SER A 1200 27.50 -6.77 50.89
CA SER A 1200 28.06 -7.10 52.19
C SER A 1200 28.85 -5.91 52.74
N GLU A 1201 28.97 -5.81 54.07
CA GLU A 1201 29.81 -4.78 54.70
C GLU A 1201 31.28 -5.17 54.55
N GLU A 1202 31.96 -4.63 53.54
CA GLU A 1202 33.30 -5.07 53.15
C GLU A 1202 34.31 -3.93 53.02
N LYS A 1203 35.60 -4.29 53.03
CA LYS A 1203 36.67 -3.36 52.72
C LYS A 1203 36.71 -3.06 51.23
N VAL A 1204 36.16 -1.93 50.85
CA VAL A 1204 36.24 -1.39 49.49
C VAL A 1204 37.46 -0.52 49.36
N THR A 1205 38.13 -0.65 48.22
CA THR A 1205 39.14 0.31 47.77
C THR A 1205 38.81 0.78 46.35
N LEU A 1206 38.42 2.04 46.20
CA LEU A 1206 38.11 2.69 44.94
C LEU A 1206 39.24 3.64 44.56
N LYS A 1207 39.91 3.37 43.44
CA LYS A 1207 41.13 4.07 42.98
C LYS A 1207 40.95 4.62 41.57
N VAL A 1208 41.41 5.84 41.35
CA VAL A 1208 41.51 6.45 40.02
C VAL A 1208 42.91 6.27 39.45
N PHE A 1209 42.97 5.95 38.17
CA PHE A 1209 44.18 5.85 37.36
C PHE A 1209 44.06 6.78 36.15
N ASN A 1210 45.18 7.34 35.68
CA ASN A 1210 45.20 8.09 34.41
C ASN A 1210 45.27 7.13 33.21
N ALA A 1211 45.20 7.67 31.98
CA ALA A 1211 45.32 6.89 30.75
C ALA A 1211 46.63 6.06 30.63
N ASN A 1212 47.69 6.39 31.38
CA ASN A 1212 48.94 5.62 31.43
C ASN A 1212 48.92 4.50 32.51
N GLY A 1213 47.77 4.24 33.15
CA GLY A 1213 47.62 3.25 34.22
C GLY A 1213 48.30 3.64 35.55
N GLN A 1214 48.71 4.90 35.71
CA GLN A 1214 49.34 5.39 36.94
C GLN A 1214 48.27 5.78 37.96
N LEU A 1215 48.45 5.42 39.23
CA LEU A 1215 47.53 5.80 40.31
C LEU A 1215 47.50 7.31 40.50
N VAL A 1216 46.29 7.87 40.58
CA VAL A 1216 46.00 9.31 40.67
C VAL A 1216 45.48 9.68 42.05
N LYS A 1217 44.44 8.97 42.51
CA LYS A 1217 43.83 9.15 43.84
C LYS A 1217 43.19 7.86 44.33
N ASN A 1218 43.30 7.59 45.61
CA ASN A 1218 42.59 6.55 46.35
C ASN A 1218 41.31 7.19 46.94
N LEU A 1219 40.23 7.22 46.15
CA LEU A 1219 38.98 7.94 46.49
C LEU A 1219 38.36 7.45 47.80
N PHE A 1220 38.38 6.14 47.97
CA PHE A 1220 37.84 5.46 49.12
C PHE A 1220 38.73 4.26 49.44
N SER A 1221 39.10 4.11 50.71
CA SER A 1221 39.77 2.91 51.20
C SER A 1221 39.37 2.72 52.67
N GLY A 1222 38.33 1.92 52.85
CA GLY A 1222 37.60 1.82 54.11
C GLY A 1222 36.55 0.72 54.04
N THR A 1223 35.71 0.62 55.05
CA THR A 1223 34.55 -0.28 55.02
C THR A 1223 33.39 0.43 54.34
N GLY A 1224 32.87 -0.13 53.25
CA GLY A 1224 31.63 0.34 52.61
C GLY A 1224 30.41 -0.32 53.26
N THR A 1225 29.28 0.39 53.28
CA THR A 1225 28.01 -0.12 53.83
C THR A 1225 27.32 -1.04 52.84
N VAL A 1226 26.37 -1.87 53.28
CA VAL A 1226 25.53 -2.63 52.34
C VAL A 1226 24.70 -1.66 51.47
N GLY A 1227 24.43 -2.01 50.21
CA GLY A 1227 23.54 -1.28 49.31
C GLY A 1227 24.23 -0.26 48.41
N ASN A 1228 23.45 0.74 47.97
CA ASN A 1228 23.92 1.87 47.17
C ASN A 1228 25.00 2.68 47.93
N ASN A 1229 26.26 2.55 47.53
CA ASN A 1229 27.37 3.39 47.96
C ASN A 1229 27.65 4.43 46.89
N PHE A 1230 27.85 5.67 47.32
CA PHE A 1230 28.14 6.80 46.43
C PHE A 1230 29.51 7.37 46.83
N VAL A 1231 30.48 7.32 45.93
CA VAL A 1231 31.78 7.96 46.12
C VAL A 1231 31.98 9.02 45.04
N THR A 1232 31.80 10.27 45.43
CA THR A 1232 32.12 11.42 44.58
C THR A 1232 33.63 11.51 44.37
N TRP A 1233 34.10 11.51 43.11
CA TRP A 1233 35.44 12.06 42.81
C TRP A 1233 35.31 13.55 42.55
N ASP A 1234 36.16 14.34 43.21
CA ASP A 1234 36.29 15.79 43.13
C ASP A 1234 37.30 16.27 42.08
N GLY A 1235 37.73 15.39 41.17
CA GLY A 1235 38.72 15.72 40.12
C GLY A 1235 40.12 16.06 40.65
N THR A 1236 40.50 15.61 41.86
CA THR A 1236 41.83 15.85 42.46
C THR A 1236 42.71 14.60 42.59
N ASP A 1237 44.01 14.79 42.86
CA ASP A 1237 44.99 13.74 43.17
C ASP A 1237 45.06 13.40 44.68
N GLU A 1238 45.89 12.43 45.03
CA GLU A 1238 46.20 12.03 46.43
C GLU A 1238 46.74 13.20 47.30
N SER A 1239 47.25 14.28 46.69
CA SER A 1239 47.70 15.49 47.39
C SER A 1239 46.64 16.59 47.47
N GLY A 1240 45.41 16.31 47.01
CA GLY A 1240 44.28 17.25 46.97
C GLY A 1240 44.37 18.29 45.86
N LYS A 1241 45.20 18.10 44.83
CA LYS A 1241 45.34 19.04 43.71
C LYS A 1241 44.47 18.63 42.53
N PRO A 1242 43.73 19.55 41.89
CA PRO A 1242 42.97 19.26 40.67
C PRO A 1242 43.87 18.68 39.58
N VAL A 1243 43.55 17.48 39.10
CA VAL A 1243 44.37 16.79 38.10
C VAL A 1243 44.19 17.42 36.72
N SER A 1244 44.93 16.92 35.72
CA SER A 1244 44.65 17.24 34.32
C SER A 1244 43.29 16.70 33.89
N SER A 1245 42.87 17.12 32.71
CA SER A 1245 41.60 16.75 32.09
C SER A 1245 41.71 15.44 31.32
N GLY A 1246 40.57 14.96 30.81
CA GLY A 1246 40.52 13.87 29.85
C GLY A 1246 40.26 12.51 30.49
N ILE A 1247 40.81 11.45 29.89
CA ILE A 1247 40.42 10.07 30.21
C ILE A 1247 41.12 9.56 31.48
N TYR A 1248 40.29 9.16 32.44
CA TYR A 1248 40.66 8.44 33.64
C TYR A 1248 39.95 7.09 33.70
N PHE A 1249 40.46 6.20 34.54
CA PHE A 1249 39.87 4.89 34.81
C PHE A 1249 39.71 4.74 36.31
N TYR A 1250 38.49 4.49 36.78
CA TYR A 1250 38.26 4.09 38.16
C TYR A 1250 38.24 2.56 38.27
N ARG A 1251 38.95 2.02 39.26
CA ARG A 1251 38.92 0.61 39.64
C ARG A 1251 38.38 0.46 41.04
N ILE A 1252 37.36 -0.38 41.20
CA ILE A 1252 36.89 -0.85 42.50
C ILE A 1252 37.53 -2.21 42.83
N GLU A 1253 37.90 -2.38 44.09
CA GLU A 1253 38.35 -3.63 44.70
C GLU A 1253 37.52 -3.85 45.97
N ALA A 1254 36.63 -4.84 45.98
CA ALA A 1254 35.75 -5.15 47.12
C ALA A 1254 35.61 -6.68 47.24
N GLY A 1255 36.14 -7.28 48.29
CA GLY A 1255 36.13 -8.74 48.44
C GLY A 1255 36.82 -9.45 47.27
N SER A 1256 36.04 -10.23 46.50
CA SER A 1256 36.43 -10.86 45.24
C SER A 1256 36.13 -10.00 43.99
N PHE A 1257 35.30 -8.97 44.12
CA PHE A 1257 34.89 -8.10 43.02
C PHE A 1257 36.00 -7.12 42.63
N ASN A 1258 36.31 -7.09 41.34
CA ASN A 1258 37.24 -6.14 40.73
C ASN A 1258 36.71 -5.72 39.36
N LYS A 1259 36.47 -4.42 39.18
CA LYS A 1259 35.95 -3.87 37.93
C LYS A 1259 36.61 -2.52 37.63
N VAL A 1260 36.88 -2.27 36.36
CA VAL A 1260 37.39 -1.00 35.84
C VAL A 1260 36.35 -0.39 34.91
N LYS A 1261 36.13 0.93 34.99
CA LYS A 1261 35.34 1.71 34.02
C LYS A 1261 36.07 2.99 33.61
N LYS A 1262 35.82 3.45 32.38
CA LYS A 1262 36.33 4.70 31.82
C LYS A 1262 35.51 5.87 32.36
N MET A 1263 36.14 7.00 32.64
CA MET A 1263 35.46 8.27 32.92
C MET A 1263 36.23 9.45 32.30
N THR A 1264 35.52 10.52 31.93
CA THR A 1264 36.13 11.69 31.27
C THR A 1264 35.96 12.95 32.12
N LEU A 1265 37.05 13.47 32.70
CA LEU A 1265 37.03 14.57 33.68
C LEU A 1265 37.24 15.94 33.00
N ILE A 1266 36.26 16.85 33.11
CA ILE A 1266 36.14 18.08 32.30
C ILE A 1266 35.55 19.36 33.13
N LYS A 1267 36.06 20.51 33.79
CA LYS A 1267 37.04 21.79 34.01
C LYS A 1267 36.39 23.01 33.39
#